data_AF-A0A673ZVD3-F1
#
_entry.id   AF-A0A673ZVD3-F1
#
_cell.length_a   1.000
_cell.length_b   1.000
_cell.length_c   1.000
_cell.angle_alpha   90.00
_cell.angle_beta   90.00
_cell.angle_gamma   90.00
#
_symmetry.space_group_name_H-M   'P 1'
#
loop_
_entity.id
_entity.type
_entity.pdbx_description
1 polymer ?
#
loop_
_entity_poly.entity_id
_entity_poly.type
_entity_poly.pdbx_seq_one_letter_code
_entity_poly.pdbx_strand_id
1 'polypeptide(L)'
;MNSGESQRIGNGHGGKVIGGVRKKSGHAHRKSLNDSLEGEVKAFLIDEGQLHTYDDLTKVNPVTPTTVLKCLQARYRAKVFYTHAGCTLVALNPFQPVPDLYSLDVMKEYHCAPQPQESKPHIFIVAEEAYRNVQGQVEPVNQSLVVSGESGAGKTWTSRCLMKYYATVAACSSLLKSQDTVERIEKRVLDSNPIMEAFGNACTLRNSNSSRFGKYIQLQLNRSQLLVGASVQTYLLEKTRVAGQPANERNFHIFYQASSDEQRREWKMSHDQRFDWLPNAEKTLEEDCFDETVEAMLHLGINAEKQGHIFRILAGLLQLGNVTFCSAMDESQPCDLEEKSKVRFKLLSDSELQTCLRVRTLRAGKQSALFKPCSLADCSVRRDCLAKVIYAQLFEWLVTFINDSICADNSTWCNFIGLLDVYGFECFQFNNLEQLCINYANEKLQQHFVAHYLKAQQEEYVSEGLEWSFVKYQDNQGCLDLIEGIPTGVFSLLNEECLLNRASDAKQFRVRLEKELSDNGSMSWDKFSKQPHFTVAHYAGKVSYQIEGMMEKNKDPVPPELIYLLKKSENPLLHQLFADRDPVGQGTRGLKQVVTVVSKFKNSLESLMKILHSTTPHYTRCIKPNTDCRPLTFKKEEVIMQLEACGIVETIHISAAVVRSWLVRRAVRRWHRAAIVLQRSWRKWRVSRSPGSTKLHYQRSPLLYADLHPDHKRDGVTGLNQILLEST
;
A
#
# COMPACT_ATOMS: atom_id res chain seq x y z
N MET A 1 20.38 -56.32 9.28
CA MET A 1 20.32 -56.48 10.74
C MET A 1 18.85 -56.62 11.12
N ASN A 2 18.51 -57.78 11.70
CA ASN A 2 17.24 -58.12 12.36
C ASN A 2 16.81 -57.00 13.33
N SER A 3 15.55 -56.79 13.70
CA SER A 3 14.52 -57.70 14.25
C SER A 3 13.26 -56.85 14.52
N GLY A 4 12.01 -57.32 14.62
CA GLY A 4 11.51 -58.67 14.76
C GLY A 4 9.97 -58.70 14.79
N GLU A 5 9.45 -59.89 14.59
CA GLU A 5 8.04 -60.30 14.54
C GLU A 5 7.35 -60.31 15.92
N SER A 6 6.01 -60.20 15.95
CA SER A 6 5.16 -61.37 16.26
C SER A 6 3.65 -61.07 16.30
N GLN A 7 2.92 -62.10 15.88
CA GLN A 7 1.51 -62.23 15.56
C GLN A 7 0.58 -62.39 16.79
N ARG A 8 -0.74 -62.24 16.57
CA ARG A 8 -1.72 -63.36 16.67
C ARG A 8 -3.16 -62.97 16.29
N ILE A 9 -3.77 -63.78 15.44
CA ILE A 9 -5.21 -63.89 15.15
C ILE A 9 -5.59 -65.35 15.43
N GLY A 10 -6.81 -65.61 15.95
CA GLY A 10 -7.51 -66.90 15.87
C GLY A 10 -9.00 -66.62 15.56
N ASN A 11 -9.50 -67.07 14.39
CA ASN A 11 -10.28 -68.31 14.11
C ASN A 11 -11.67 -68.35 14.78
N GLY A 12 -12.80 -68.68 14.14
CA GLY A 12 -13.13 -69.13 12.78
C GLY A 12 -14.59 -69.66 12.71
N HIS A 13 -15.14 -69.79 11.48
CA HIS A 13 -16.33 -70.58 11.00
C HIS A 13 -17.73 -70.25 11.60
N GLY A 14 -18.89 -70.33 10.94
CA GLY A 14 -19.39 -70.80 9.63
C GLY A 14 -20.87 -71.26 9.82
N GLY A 15 -21.78 -71.07 8.85
CA GLY A 15 -23.05 -71.85 8.78
C GLY A 15 -24.41 -71.11 8.67
N LYS A 16 -25.34 -71.72 7.91
CA LYS A 16 -26.59 -71.22 7.27
C LYS A 16 -27.88 -71.14 8.12
N VAL A 17 -28.76 -70.18 7.72
CA VAL A 17 -30.23 -70.21 7.45
C VAL A 17 -31.24 -70.75 8.50
N ILE A 18 -32.28 -69.95 8.83
CA ILE A 18 -33.75 -70.23 8.74
C ILE A 18 -34.53 -68.96 9.20
N GLY A 19 -35.66 -68.66 8.54
CA GLY A 19 -36.51 -67.48 8.76
C GLY A 19 -37.53 -67.59 9.91
N GLY A 20 -38.14 -66.44 10.24
CA GLY A 20 -39.23 -66.32 11.22
C GLY A 20 -39.61 -64.86 11.50
N VAL A 21 -40.90 -64.60 11.65
CA VAL A 21 -41.60 -63.33 11.42
C VAL A 21 -41.81 -62.47 12.70
N ARG A 22 -41.63 -61.15 12.54
CA ARG A 22 -42.19 -59.97 13.27
C ARG A 22 -42.11 -59.86 14.80
N LYS A 23 -41.46 -58.78 15.26
CA LYS A 23 -42.11 -57.69 16.04
C LYS A 23 -41.34 -56.36 15.90
N LYS A 24 -42.11 -55.28 15.79
CA LYS A 24 -41.72 -53.91 15.40
C LYS A 24 -40.92 -53.18 16.49
N SER A 25 -39.86 -52.46 16.09
CA SER A 25 -39.45 -51.19 16.70
C SER A 25 -38.89 -50.27 15.60
N GLY A 26 -39.29 -49.00 15.61
CA GLY A 26 -39.17 -48.09 14.47
C GLY A 26 -37.77 -47.49 14.28
N HIS A 27 -37.30 -47.50 13.04
CA HIS A 27 -36.27 -46.59 12.56
C HIS A 27 -36.67 -46.02 11.20
N ALA A 28 -36.94 -44.72 11.20
CA ALA A 28 -37.07 -43.91 10.00
C ALA A 28 -35.68 -43.77 9.36
N HIS A 29 -35.56 -44.15 8.09
CA HIS A 29 -34.41 -43.79 7.27
C HIS A 29 -34.33 -42.26 7.17
N ARG A 30 -33.34 -41.66 7.84
CA ARG A 30 -32.97 -40.26 7.67
C ARG A 30 -32.30 -40.14 6.29
N LYS A 31 -33.07 -39.77 5.27
CA LYS A 31 -32.50 -39.22 4.03
C LYS A 31 -31.59 -38.07 4.43
N SER A 32 -30.35 -38.10 3.96
CA SER A 32 -29.38 -37.02 4.07
C SER A 32 -30.03 -35.74 3.53
N LEU A 33 -30.18 -34.74 4.41
CA LEU A 33 -30.64 -33.39 4.04
C LEU A 33 -29.61 -32.63 3.18
N ASN A 34 -28.40 -33.18 2.98
CA ASN A 34 -27.34 -32.53 2.22
C ASN A 34 -27.44 -32.76 0.70
N ASP A 35 -27.99 -33.89 0.24
CA ASP A 35 -28.06 -34.18 -1.20
C ASP A 35 -29.20 -33.41 -1.90
N SER A 36 -30.23 -33.00 -1.16
CA SER A 36 -31.34 -32.20 -1.70
C SER A 36 -30.94 -30.73 -1.91
N LEU A 37 -30.04 -30.21 -1.07
CA LEU A 37 -29.58 -28.83 -1.13
C LEU A 37 -28.59 -28.62 -2.28
N GLU A 38 -27.75 -29.61 -2.59
CA GLU A 38 -26.83 -29.58 -3.74
C GLU A 38 -27.56 -29.62 -5.09
N GLY A 39 -28.71 -30.31 -5.14
CA GLY A 39 -29.59 -30.35 -6.32
C GLY A 39 -30.37 -29.06 -6.55
N GLU A 40 -30.87 -28.42 -5.49
CA GLU A 40 -31.61 -27.15 -5.58
C GLU A 40 -30.70 -25.95 -5.83
N VAL A 41 -29.46 -25.97 -5.32
CA VAL A 41 -28.45 -24.93 -5.64
C VAL A 41 -28.09 -24.96 -7.12
N LYS A 42 -27.96 -26.15 -7.74
CA LYS A 42 -27.64 -26.29 -9.18
C LYS A 42 -28.65 -25.63 -10.14
N ALA A 43 -29.91 -25.48 -9.74
CA ALA A 43 -30.94 -24.84 -10.57
C ALA A 43 -30.85 -23.30 -10.59
N PHE A 44 -30.11 -22.69 -9.65
CA PHE A 44 -29.88 -21.25 -9.55
C PHE A 44 -28.46 -20.83 -9.97
N LEU A 45 -27.60 -21.79 -10.36
CA LEU A 45 -26.21 -21.52 -10.69
C LEU A 45 -26.09 -20.84 -12.05
N ILE A 46 -25.36 -19.73 -12.02
CA ILE A 46 -24.71 -19.06 -13.13
C ILE A 46 -24.23 -20.08 -14.17
N ASP A 47 -24.54 -19.88 -15.46
CA ASP A 47 -23.91 -20.61 -16.55
C ASP A 47 -22.39 -20.47 -16.41
N GLU A 48 -21.72 -21.53 -15.91
CA GLU A 48 -20.27 -21.49 -15.63
C GLU A 48 -19.47 -21.14 -16.90
N GLY A 49 -20.03 -21.38 -18.09
CA GLY A 49 -19.46 -20.97 -19.38
C GLY A 49 -19.42 -19.46 -19.60
N GLN A 50 -20.32 -18.69 -18.97
CA GLN A 50 -20.42 -17.23 -19.12
C GLN A 50 -19.76 -16.44 -17.99
N LEU A 51 -19.22 -17.10 -16.96
CA LEU A 51 -18.59 -16.40 -15.83
C LEU A 51 -17.52 -15.40 -16.23
N HIS A 52 -16.76 -15.70 -17.29
CA HIS A 52 -15.71 -14.83 -17.80
C HIS A 52 -16.23 -13.51 -18.41
N THR A 53 -17.51 -13.42 -18.78
CA THR A 53 -18.09 -12.21 -19.38
C THR A 53 -18.59 -11.21 -18.34
N TYR A 54 -18.60 -11.55 -17.05
CA TYR A 54 -19.02 -10.61 -16.01
C TYR A 54 -17.94 -9.58 -15.72
N ASP A 55 -18.14 -8.39 -16.26
CA ASP A 55 -17.27 -7.24 -16.02
C ASP A 55 -17.45 -6.60 -14.63
N ASP A 56 -18.57 -6.88 -13.97
CA ASP A 56 -18.86 -6.42 -12.61
C ASP A 56 -19.34 -7.58 -11.73
N LEU A 57 -18.62 -7.81 -10.64
CA LEU A 57 -18.89 -8.87 -9.67
C LEU A 57 -20.20 -8.67 -8.91
N THR A 58 -20.81 -7.47 -8.91
CA THR A 58 -22.16 -7.27 -8.35
C THR A 58 -23.24 -8.05 -9.10
N LYS A 59 -22.96 -8.49 -10.34
CA LYS A 59 -23.86 -9.29 -11.18
C LYS A 59 -23.74 -10.80 -10.92
N VAL A 60 -22.75 -11.23 -10.13
CA VAL A 60 -22.56 -12.64 -9.75
C VAL A 60 -23.58 -12.98 -8.66
N ASN A 61 -24.46 -13.96 -8.91
CA ASN A 61 -25.49 -14.37 -7.95
C ASN A 61 -25.43 -15.89 -7.69
N PRO A 62 -25.33 -16.36 -6.44
CA PRO A 62 -25.12 -15.58 -5.21
C PRO A 62 -23.72 -14.97 -5.13
N VAL A 63 -23.59 -13.79 -4.53
CA VAL A 63 -22.29 -13.19 -4.20
C VAL A 63 -21.74 -13.94 -2.98
N THR A 64 -20.71 -14.76 -3.17
CA THR A 64 -20.01 -15.51 -2.12
C THR A 64 -18.51 -15.53 -2.44
N PRO A 65 -17.62 -15.77 -1.46
CA PRO A 65 -16.19 -15.91 -1.75
C PRO A 65 -15.91 -16.93 -2.87
N THR A 66 -16.61 -18.06 -2.85
CA THR A 66 -16.46 -19.14 -3.84
C THR A 66 -16.93 -18.74 -5.24
N THR A 67 -18.07 -18.07 -5.37
CA THR A 67 -18.60 -17.66 -6.69
C THR A 67 -17.79 -16.53 -7.30
N VAL A 68 -17.34 -15.56 -6.48
CA VAL A 68 -16.42 -14.50 -6.89
C VAL A 68 -15.08 -15.10 -7.34
N LEU A 69 -14.52 -16.04 -6.57
CA LEU A 69 -13.28 -16.73 -6.92
C LEU A 69 -13.39 -17.48 -8.27
N LYS A 70 -14.50 -18.20 -8.49
CA LYS A 70 -14.77 -18.89 -9.78
C LYS A 70 -14.85 -17.91 -10.94
N CYS A 71 -15.52 -16.77 -10.76
CA CYS A 71 -15.61 -15.71 -11.77
C CYS A 71 -14.22 -15.15 -12.12
N LEU A 72 -13.45 -14.74 -11.12
CA LEU A 72 -12.08 -14.22 -11.32
C LEU A 72 -11.17 -15.27 -11.96
N GLN A 73 -11.30 -16.55 -11.58
CA GLN A 73 -10.55 -17.63 -12.21
C GLN A 73 -10.92 -17.80 -13.69
N ALA A 74 -12.20 -17.74 -14.04
CA ALA A 74 -12.65 -17.84 -15.43
C ALA A 74 -12.16 -16.65 -16.27
N ARG A 75 -12.23 -15.42 -15.73
CA ARG A 75 -11.70 -14.19 -16.36
C ARG A 75 -10.19 -14.26 -16.56
N TYR A 76 -9.45 -14.70 -15.55
CA TYR A 76 -7.99 -14.85 -15.62
C TYR A 76 -7.58 -15.87 -16.71
N ARG A 77 -8.29 -17.00 -16.83
CA ARG A 77 -8.09 -17.98 -17.92
C ARG A 77 -8.38 -17.40 -19.30
N ALA A 78 -9.37 -16.51 -19.40
CA ALA A 78 -9.70 -15.77 -20.61
C ALA A 78 -8.76 -14.56 -20.87
N LYS A 79 -7.68 -14.40 -20.08
CA LYS A 79 -6.73 -13.28 -20.15
C LYS A 79 -7.38 -11.91 -19.92
N VAL A 80 -8.42 -11.86 -19.09
CA VAL A 80 -9.06 -10.63 -18.61
C VAL A 80 -8.65 -10.40 -17.16
N PHE A 81 -7.86 -9.36 -16.93
CA PHE A 81 -7.16 -9.16 -15.65
C PHE A 81 -7.81 -8.12 -14.73
N TYR A 82 -8.71 -7.30 -15.26
CA TYR A 82 -9.44 -6.26 -14.52
C TYR A 82 -10.92 -6.60 -14.40
N THR A 83 -11.50 -6.38 -13.22
CA THR A 83 -12.92 -6.64 -12.96
C THR A 83 -13.46 -5.64 -11.94
N HIS A 84 -14.65 -5.08 -12.16
CA HIS A 84 -15.30 -4.24 -11.14
C HIS A 84 -15.77 -5.10 -9.97
N ALA A 85 -15.57 -4.57 -8.76
CA ALA A 85 -16.08 -5.12 -7.51
C ALA A 85 -16.84 -4.00 -6.80
N GLY A 86 -18.00 -3.65 -7.35
CA GLY A 86 -18.77 -2.51 -6.86
C GLY A 86 -18.04 -1.19 -7.12
N CYS A 87 -17.82 -0.40 -6.07
CA CYS A 87 -17.07 0.86 -6.14
C CYS A 87 -15.54 0.69 -6.30
N THR A 88 -15.02 -0.54 -6.25
CA THR A 88 -13.58 -0.82 -6.37
C THR A 88 -13.25 -1.56 -7.66
N LEU A 89 -11.98 -1.49 -8.08
CA LEU A 89 -11.45 -2.27 -9.18
C LEU A 89 -10.54 -3.39 -8.66
N VAL A 90 -10.79 -4.63 -9.06
CA VAL A 90 -9.90 -5.77 -8.79
C VAL A 90 -8.97 -5.97 -9.98
N ALA A 91 -7.67 -6.07 -9.71
CA ALA A 91 -6.62 -6.27 -10.71
C ALA A 91 -5.82 -7.54 -10.38
N LEU A 92 -5.85 -8.55 -11.26
CA LEU A 92 -5.03 -9.76 -11.11
C LEU A 92 -3.71 -9.63 -11.86
N ASN A 93 -2.59 -9.88 -11.18
CA ASN A 93 -1.28 -9.80 -11.82
C ASN A 93 -1.10 -10.89 -12.89
N PRO A 94 -0.89 -10.55 -14.18
CA PRO A 94 -0.67 -11.55 -15.22
C PRO A 94 0.70 -12.26 -15.12
N PHE A 95 1.68 -11.68 -14.41
CA PHE A 95 3.09 -12.11 -14.40
C PHE A 95 3.73 -12.23 -15.78
N GLN A 96 3.20 -11.52 -16.76
CA GLN A 96 3.74 -11.42 -18.11
C GLN A 96 3.38 -10.05 -18.70
N PRO A 97 4.19 -9.51 -19.63
CA PRO A 97 3.84 -8.31 -20.36
C PRO A 97 2.55 -8.49 -21.16
N VAL A 98 1.67 -7.49 -21.10
CA VAL A 98 0.43 -7.43 -21.90
C VAL A 98 0.35 -6.05 -22.58
N PRO A 99 1.23 -5.77 -23.56
CA PRO A 99 1.44 -4.41 -24.08
C PRO A 99 0.17 -3.80 -24.69
N ASP A 100 -0.63 -4.60 -25.41
CA ASP A 100 -1.87 -4.13 -26.07
C ASP A 100 -2.88 -3.53 -25.08
N LEU A 101 -2.88 -4.01 -23.83
CA LEU A 101 -3.78 -3.56 -22.77
C LEU A 101 -3.47 -2.13 -22.28
N TYR A 102 -2.22 -1.68 -22.45
CA TYR A 102 -1.73 -0.39 -21.94
C TYR A 102 -1.19 0.52 -23.06
N SER A 103 -1.65 0.31 -24.29
CA SER A 103 -1.27 1.12 -25.44
C SER A 103 -1.82 2.55 -25.33
N LEU A 104 -1.15 3.50 -26.01
CA LEU A 104 -1.59 4.90 -26.05
C LEU A 104 -2.98 5.05 -26.69
N ASP A 105 -3.30 4.20 -27.67
CA ASP A 105 -4.61 4.23 -28.33
C ASP A 105 -5.73 3.81 -27.37
N VAL A 106 -5.48 2.79 -26.54
CA VAL A 106 -6.42 2.41 -25.47
C VAL A 106 -6.60 3.55 -24.47
N MET A 107 -5.51 4.21 -24.04
CA MET A 107 -5.62 5.37 -23.13
C MET A 107 -6.52 6.48 -23.72
N LYS A 108 -6.33 6.81 -25.00
CA LYS A 108 -7.15 7.80 -25.72
C LYS A 108 -8.60 7.34 -25.86
N GLU A 109 -8.85 6.06 -26.12
CA GLU A 109 -10.19 5.49 -26.21
C GLU A 109 -10.97 5.71 -24.90
N TYR A 110 -10.38 5.39 -23.75
CA TYR A 110 -11.01 5.61 -22.45
C TYR A 110 -11.26 7.10 -22.16
N HIS A 111 -10.31 7.97 -22.52
CA HIS A 111 -10.46 9.42 -22.30
C HIS A 111 -11.57 10.03 -23.17
N CYS A 112 -11.62 9.68 -24.45
CA CYS A 112 -12.61 10.19 -25.40
C CYS A 112 -14.01 9.56 -25.23
N ALA A 113 -14.12 8.46 -24.49
CA ALA A 113 -15.40 7.78 -24.26
C ALA A 113 -16.41 8.73 -23.56
N PRO A 114 -17.60 8.97 -24.13
CA PRO A 114 -18.61 9.83 -23.50
C PRO A 114 -19.12 9.23 -22.18
N GLN A 115 -19.22 7.89 -22.12
CA GLN A 115 -19.59 7.13 -20.93
C GLN A 115 -18.52 6.06 -20.60
N PRO A 116 -17.41 6.41 -19.93
CA PRO A 116 -16.34 5.47 -19.58
C PRO A 116 -16.81 4.30 -18.71
N GLN A 117 -17.88 4.52 -17.96
CA GLN A 117 -18.55 3.55 -17.09
C GLN A 117 -19.14 2.36 -17.88
N GLU A 118 -19.40 2.54 -19.18
CA GLU A 118 -19.92 1.49 -20.08
C GLU A 118 -18.79 0.73 -20.79
N SER A 119 -17.54 1.21 -20.68
CA SER A 119 -16.36 0.53 -21.23
C SER A 119 -16.00 -0.70 -20.38
N LYS A 120 -15.13 -1.56 -20.93
CA LYS A 120 -14.63 -2.74 -20.21
C LYS A 120 -13.87 -2.33 -18.94
N PRO A 121 -13.89 -3.14 -17.86
CA PRO A 121 -13.16 -2.82 -16.64
C PRO A 121 -11.67 -2.63 -16.94
N HIS A 122 -11.14 -1.48 -16.52
CA HIS A 122 -9.74 -1.14 -16.73
C HIS A 122 -9.28 -0.12 -15.70
N ILE A 123 -7.97 -0.09 -15.42
CA ILE A 123 -7.39 0.93 -14.53
C ILE A 123 -7.60 2.36 -15.05
N PHE A 124 -7.73 2.53 -16.35
CA PHE A 124 -8.00 3.82 -16.99
C PHE A 124 -9.40 4.36 -16.70
N ILE A 125 -10.38 3.51 -16.38
CA ILE A 125 -11.70 3.98 -15.91
C ILE A 125 -11.54 4.72 -14.58
N VAL A 126 -10.78 4.13 -13.66
CA VAL A 126 -10.53 4.73 -12.33
C VAL A 126 -9.76 6.04 -12.47
N ALA A 127 -8.79 6.09 -13.39
CA ALA A 127 -8.06 7.32 -13.70
C ALA A 127 -8.95 8.41 -14.31
N GLU A 128 -9.80 8.04 -15.28
CA GLU A 128 -10.71 8.96 -15.94
C GLU A 128 -11.80 9.48 -14.99
N GLU A 129 -12.29 8.63 -14.09
CA GLU A 129 -13.26 9.03 -13.06
C GLU A 129 -12.65 10.05 -12.10
N ALA A 130 -11.44 9.79 -11.60
CA ALA A 130 -10.71 10.77 -10.79
C ALA A 130 -10.48 12.07 -11.56
N TYR A 131 -10.02 12.02 -12.82
CA TYR A 131 -9.82 13.20 -13.67
C TYR A 131 -11.10 14.03 -13.83
N ARG A 132 -12.22 13.38 -14.21
CA ARG A 132 -13.51 14.05 -14.43
C ARG A 132 -14.12 14.57 -13.15
N ASN A 133 -13.87 13.94 -12.00
CA ASN A 133 -14.37 14.43 -10.71
C ASN A 133 -13.71 15.75 -10.30
N VAL A 134 -12.43 15.97 -10.67
CA VAL A 134 -11.80 17.29 -10.49
C VAL A 134 -12.44 18.33 -11.43
N GLN A 135 -12.75 17.96 -12.67
CA GLN A 135 -13.35 18.87 -13.68
C GLN A 135 -14.83 19.22 -13.43
N GLY A 136 -15.60 18.27 -12.90
CA GLY A 136 -17.08 18.32 -12.91
C GLY A 136 -17.73 19.09 -11.76
N GLN A 137 -16.95 19.58 -10.78
CA GLN A 137 -17.47 20.23 -9.57
C GLN A 137 -17.22 21.74 -9.60
N VAL A 138 -18.17 22.52 -9.04
CA VAL A 138 -18.06 23.99 -8.91
C VAL A 138 -16.90 24.37 -8.00
N GLU A 139 -16.67 23.58 -6.95
CA GLU A 139 -15.46 23.60 -6.13
C GLU A 139 -14.71 22.30 -6.40
N PRO A 140 -13.55 22.35 -7.08
CA PRO A 140 -12.78 21.17 -7.40
C PRO A 140 -12.29 20.46 -6.12
N VAL A 141 -12.67 19.20 -5.94
CA VAL A 141 -12.21 18.36 -4.82
C VAL A 141 -11.01 17.53 -5.25
N ASN A 142 -9.97 17.52 -4.42
CA ASN A 142 -8.77 16.71 -4.67
C ASN A 142 -9.10 15.21 -4.63
N GLN A 143 -8.42 14.42 -5.45
CA GLN A 143 -8.68 12.99 -5.58
C GLN A 143 -7.50 12.18 -5.04
N SER A 144 -7.73 10.97 -4.57
CA SER A 144 -6.66 10.00 -4.27
C SER A 144 -6.94 8.65 -4.89
N LEU A 145 -5.95 8.10 -5.56
CA LEU A 145 -5.93 6.76 -6.13
C LEU A 145 -5.09 5.88 -5.21
N VAL A 146 -5.75 4.96 -4.52
CA VAL A 146 -5.11 4.06 -3.55
C VAL A 146 -4.96 2.68 -4.18
N VAL A 147 -3.71 2.31 -4.48
CA VAL A 147 -3.37 1.00 -5.03
C VAL A 147 -2.88 0.10 -3.89
N SER A 148 -3.63 -0.95 -3.60
CA SER A 148 -3.37 -1.84 -2.45
C SER A 148 -3.30 -3.31 -2.87
N GLY A 149 -2.72 -4.15 -2.03
CA GLY A 149 -2.49 -5.57 -2.30
C GLY A 149 -1.19 -6.07 -1.68
N GLU A 150 -1.02 -7.38 -1.62
CA GLU A 150 0.20 -7.99 -1.06
C GLU A 150 1.46 -7.72 -1.89
N SER A 151 2.64 -8.06 -1.36
CA SER A 151 3.91 -7.88 -2.08
C SER A 151 3.95 -8.72 -3.37
N GLY A 152 4.29 -8.07 -4.49
CA GLY A 152 4.30 -8.69 -5.82
C GLY A 152 2.93 -8.74 -6.53
N ALA A 153 1.87 -8.14 -5.97
CA ALA A 153 0.54 -8.12 -6.60
C ALA A 153 0.41 -7.17 -7.81
N GLY A 154 1.42 -6.33 -8.10
CA GLY A 154 1.39 -5.39 -9.24
C GLY A 154 1.03 -3.94 -8.90
N LYS A 155 1.18 -3.53 -7.63
CA LYS A 155 0.88 -2.15 -7.16
C LYS A 155 1.68 -1.08 -7.93
N THR A 156 3.01 -1.19 -7.90
CA THR A 156 3.91 -0.23 -8.57
C THR A 156 3.69 -0.18 -10.08
N TRP A 157 3.43 -1.31 -10.73
CA TRP A 157 3.09 -1.34 -12.16
C TRP A 157 1.79 -0.60 -12.45
N THR A 158 0.76 -0.81 -11.63
CA THR A 158 -0.53 -0.11 -11.74
C THR A 158 -0.36 1.40 -11.57
N SER A 159 0.44 1.83 -10.58
CA SER A 159 0.77 3.25 -10.37
C SER A 159 1.50 3.87 -11.56
N ARG A 160 2.43 3.14 -12.19
CA ARG A 160 3.10 3.57 -13.44
C ARG A 160 2.10 3.75 -14.60
N CYS A 161 1.17 2.81 -14.76
CA CYS A 161 0.13 2.91 -15.80
C CYS A 161 -0.79 4.14 -15.59
N LEU A 162 -1.14 4.44 -14.34
CA LEU A 162 -1.93 5.62 -13.98
C LEU A 162 -1.18 6.92 -14.33
N MET A 163 0.12 7.02 -14.01
CA MET A 163 0.92 8.19 -14.37
C MET A 163 0.97 8.41 -15.89
N LYS A 164 1.24 7.34 -16.65
CA LYS A 164 1.27 7.39 -18.12
C LYS A 164 -0.08 7.79 -18.73
N TYR A 165 -1.19 7.35 -18.12
CA TYR A 165 -2.53 7.76 -18.52
C TYR A 165 -2.73 9.28 -18.38
N TYR A 166 -2.44 9.86 -17.21
CA TYR A 166 -2.63 11.29 -16.98
C TYR A 166 -1.76 12.17 -17.87
N ALA A 167 -0.53 11.73 -18.16
CA ALA A 167 0.33 12.41 -19.10
C ALA A 167 -0.26 12.39 -20.53
N THR A 168 -0.76 11.24 -20.98
CA THR A 168 -1.42 11.10 -22.28
C THR A 168 -2.66 12.00 -22.39
N VAL A 169 -3.50 12.05 -21.34
CA VAL A 169 -4.69 12.90 -21.28
C VAL A 169 -4.32 14.39 -21.37
N ALA A 170 -3.29 14.81 -20.64
CA ALA A 170 -2.81 16.19 -20.66
C ALA A 170 -2.23 16.57 -22.04
N ALA A 171 -1.57 15.64 -22.73
CA ALA A 171 -1.07 15.83 -24.09
C ALA A 171 -2.19 15.94 -25.14
N CYS A 172 -3.34 15.27 -24.93
CA CYS A 172 -4.51 15.38 -25.82
C CYS A 172 -5.28 16.69 -25.64
N SER A 173 -5.23 17.29 -24.44
CA SER A 173 -5.99 18.50 -24.10
C SER A 173 -5.27 19.82 -24.44
N SER A 174 -4.00 19.76 -24.86
CA SER A 174 -3.14 20.93 -25.03
C SER A 174 -2.95 21.36 -26.49
N LEU A 175 -3.26 22.64 -26.79
CA LEU A 175 -2.82 23.31 -28.02
C LEU A 175 -1.31 23.60 -27.94
N LEU A 176 -0.48 22.85 -28.68
CA LEU A 176 0.93 23.03 -29.10
C LEU A 176 1.99 23.64 -28.12
N LYS A 177 1.68 24.63 -27.28
CA LYS A 177 2.61 25.27 -26.32
C LYS A 177 2.72 24.55 -24.97
N SER A 178 1.72 23.77 -24.57
CA SER A 178 1.74 23.00 -23.30
C SER A 178 2.18 21.54 -23.46
N GLN A 179 2.36 21.05 -24.70
CA GLN A 179 2.87 19.69 -24.94
C GLN A 179 4.29 19.50 -24.40
N ASP A 180 5.22 20.42 -24.70
CA ASP A 180 6.60 20.35 -24.21
C ASP A 180 6.69 20.32 -22.67
N THR A 181 5.74 20.96 -21.98
CA THR A 181 5.73 20.99 -20.51
C THR A 181 5.15 19.71 -19.93
N VAL A 182 4.06 19.19 -20.50
CA VAL A 182 3.47 17.92 -20.09
C VAL A 182 4.43 16.75 -20.35
N GLU A 183 5.04 16.69 -21.54
CA GLU A 183 5.99 15.65 -21.91
C GLU A 183 7.25 15.71 -21.03
N ARG A 184 7.72 16.93 -20.68
CA ARG A 184 8.83 17.11 -19.73
C ARG A 184 8.49 16.62 -18.33
N ILE A 185 7.29 16.91 -17.82
CA ILE A 185 6.85 16.47 -16.49
C ILE A 185 6.66 14.94 -16.49
N GLU A 186 5.99 14.39 -17.51
CA GLU A 186 5.80 12.95 -17.68
C GLU A 186 7.16 12.23 -17.66
N LYS A 187 8.07 12.64 -18.55
CA LYS A 187 9.37 12.02 -18.69
C LYS A 187 10.14 12.09 -17.37
N ARG A 188 10.17 13.24 -16.69
CA ARG A 188 10.85 13.39 -15.39
C ARG A 188 10.22 12.56 -14.27
N VAL A 189 8.89 12.50 -14.19
CA VAL A 189 8.20 11.67 -13.18
C VAL A 189 8.43 10.18 -13.44
N LEU A 190 8.42 9.75 -14.70
CA LEU A 190 8.72 8.37 -15.07
C LEU A 190 10.20 8.03 -14.83
N ASP A 191 11.13 8.91 -15.22
CA ASP A 191 12.58 8.79 -15.02
C ASP A 191 12.96 8.83 -13.52
N SER A 192 12.11 9.38 -12.66
CA SER A 192 12.33 9.32 -11.20
C SER A 192 12.17 7.91 -10.62
N ASN A 193 11.42 7.02 -11.29
CA ASN A 193 11.16 5.67 -10.78
C ASN A 193 12.41 4.78 -10.80
N PRO A 194 13.19 4.66 -11.89
CA PRO A 194 14.44 3.90 -11.88
C PRO A 194 15.38 4.29 -10.72
N ILE A 195 15.51 5.59 -10.44
CA ILE A 195 16.33 6.07 -9.31
C ILE A 195 15.73 5.61 -7.97
N MET A 196 14.45 5.86 -7.74
CA MET A 196 13.80 5.47 -6.49
C MET A 196 13.79 3.94 -6.28
N GLU A 197 13.69 3.16 -7.35
CA GLU A 197 13.72 1.70 -7.28
C GLU A 197 15.13 1.18 -7.06
N ALA A 198 16.14 1.75 -7.72
CA ALA A 198 17.54 1.39 -7.46
C ALA A 198 17.91 1.60 -5.97
N PHE A 199 17.52 2.74 -5.38
CA PHE A 199 17.87 3.08 -4.00
C PHE A 199 16.86 2.60 -2.94
N GLY A 200 15.64 2.25 -3.33
CA GLY A 200 14.54 1.98 -2.41
C GLY A 200 13.96 0.57 -2.51
N ASN A 201 14.31 -0.19 -3.55
CA ASN A 201 13.84 -1.56 -3.73
C ASN A 201 14.95 -2.59 -3.50
N ALA A 202 14.54 -3.80 -3.15
CA ALA A 202 15.43 -4.93 -2.96
C ALA A 202 14.76 -6.26 -3.34
N CYS A 203 15.58 -7.26 -3.64
CA CYS A 203 15.14 -8.64 -3.82
C CYS A 203 14.84 -9.28 -2.46
N THR A 204 13.59 -9.71 -2.30
CA THR A 204 13.08 -10.47 -1.15
C THR A 204 12.76 -11.90 -1.56
N LEU A 205 12.36 -12.75 -0.60
CA LEU A 205 11.88 -14.10 -0.90
C LEU A 205 10.60 -14.13 -1.77
N ARG A 206 9.81 -13.05 -1.77
CA ARG A 206 8.48 -13.00 -2.42
C ARG A 206 8.44 -12.21 -3.73
N ASN A 207 9.42 -11.33 -3.95
CA ASN A 207 9.47 -10.39 -5.06
C ASN A 207 10.94 -9.97 -5.32
N SER A 208 11.38 -10.03 -6.58
CA SER A 208 12.72 -9.62 -7.01
C SER A 208 12.95 -8.11 -6.90
N ASN A 209 11.90 -7.31 -7.05
CA ASN A 209 11.94 -5.85 -7.01
C ASN A 209 10.89 -5.31 -6.03
N SER A 210 11.09 -5.58 -4.73
CA SER A 210 10.15 -5.18 -3.69
C SER A 210 10.46 -3.78 -3.19
N SER A 211 9.50 -2.86 -3.29
CA SER A 211 9.58 -1.54 -2.64
C SER A 211 9.76 -1.69 -1.13
N ARG A 212 10.83 -1.10 -0.59
CA ARG A 212 11.14 -1.06 0.86
C ARG A 212 10.94 0.32 1.47
N PHE A 213 10.09 1.12 0.84
CA PHE A 213 9.56 2.40 1.28
C PHE A 213 8.16 2.59 0.67
N GLY A 214 7.31 3.38 1.31
CA GLY A 214 6.03 3.83 0.75
C GLY A 214 6.21 5.12 -0.05
N LYS A 215 5.43 5.29 -1.11
CA LYS A 215 5.49 6.45 -1.99
C LYS A 215 4.10 7.04 -2.21
N TYR A 216 3.97 8.34 -2.00
CA TYR A 216 2.80 9.12 -2.39
C TYR A 216 3.21 10.14 -3.45
N ILE A 217 2.64 10.04 -4.64
CA ILE A 217 2.89 10.96 -5.75
C ILE A 217 1.68 11.88 -5.88
N GLN A 218 1.88 13.18 -5.76
CA GLN A 218 0.85 14.18 -5.97
C GLN A 218 1.02 14.78 -7.36
N LEU A 219 0.07 14.54 -8.26
CA LEU A 219 0.02 15.16 -9.58
C LEU A 219 -0.72 16.50 -9.48
N GLN A 220 -0.05 17.61 -9.81
CA GLN A 220 -0.55 18.97 -9.61
C GLN A 220 -1.22 19.51 -10.88
N LEU A 221 -2.47 19.95 -10.74
CA LEU A 221 -3.32 20.42 -11.81
C LEU A 221 -3.62 21.92 -11.66
N ASN A 222 -3.55 22.66 -12.77
CA ASN A 222 -3.96 24.06 -12.82
C ASN A 222 -5.49 24.20 -12.98
N ARG A 223 -5.98 25.46 -13.01
CA ARG A 223 -7.42 25.75 -13.17
C ARG A 223 -8.03 25.22 -14.47
N SER A 224 -7.21 25.04 -15.49
CA SER A 224 -7.60 24.44 -16.77
C SER A 224 -7.49 22.91 -16.77
N GLN A 225 -7.24 22.30 -15.62
CA GLN A 225 -7.08 20.85 -15.43
C GLN A 225 -5.90 20.25 -16.20
N LEU A 226 -4.89 21.07 -16.51
CA LEU A 226 -3.65 20.59 -17.11
C LEU A 226 -2.62 20.27 -16.03
N LEU A 227 -1.88 19.19 -16.26
CA LEU A 227 -0.75 18.80 -15.42
C LEU A 227 0.36 19.85 -15.52
N VAL A 228 0.71 20.48 -14.40
CA VAL A 228 1.73 21.53 -14.31
C VAL A 228 2.93 21.14 -13.47
N GLY A 229 2.81 20.12 -12.63
CA GLY A 229 3.91 19.58 -11.84
C GLY A 229 3.53 18.32 -11.10
N ALA A 230 4.47 17.81 -10.32
CA ALA A 230 4.26 16.68 -9.43
C ALA A 230 5.11 16.81 -8.17
N SER A 231 4.74 16.13 -7.08
CA SER A 231 5.60 15.96 -5.92
C SER A 231 5.56 14.52 -5.42
N VAL A 232 6.65 14.09 -4.80
CA VAL A 232 6.83 12.74 -4.25
C VAL A 232 7.12 12.86 -2.76
N GLN A 233 6.31 12.19 -1.96
CA GLN A 233 6.54 12.01 -0.53
C GLN A 233 6.87 10.54 -0.27
N THR A 234 7.97 10.28 0.41
CA THR A 234 8.40 8.93 0.77
C THR A 234 8.19 8.64 2.24
N TYR A 235 7.85 7.40 2.57
CA TYR A 235 7.54 6.95 3.91
C TYR A 235 8.35 5.70 4.25
N LEU A 236 9.00 5.70 5.43
CA LEU A 236 9.60 4.52 6.04
C LEU A 236 10.54 3.71 5.12
N LEU A 237 11.68 4.30 4.75
CA LEU A 237 12.76 3.53 4.15
C LEU A 237 13.27 2.48 5.16
N GLU A 238 13.31 1.21 4.76
CA GLU A 238 13.90 0.10 5.54
C GLU A 238 15.44 0.19 5.58
N LYS A 239 15.97 1.29 6.13
CA LYS A 239 17.41 1.56 6.17
C LYS A 239 18.22 0.49 6.90
N THR A 240 17.60 -0.32 7.77
CA THR A 240 18.27 -1.42 8.46
C THR A 240 18.85 -2.44 7.48
N ARG A 241 18.21 -2.60 6.31
CA ARG A 241 18.67 -3.46 5.21
C ARG A 241 20.06 -3.11 4.69
N VAL A 242 20.53 -1.86 4.85
CA VAL A 242 21.88 -1.44 4.41
C VAL A 242 22.96 -2.27 5.09
N ALA A 243 22.82 -2.54 6.39
CA ALA A 243 23.83 -3.19 7.21
C ALA A 243 23.48 -4.63 7.65
N GLY A 244 22.23 -5.06 7.43
CA GLY A 244 21.80 -6.41 7.77
C GLY A 244 20.61 -6.84 6.92
N GLN A 245 20.82 -7.85 6.09
CA GLN A 245 19.79 -8.43 5.22
C GLN A 245 19.31 -9.78 5.78
N PRO A 246 18.03 -10.13 5.64
CA PRO A 246 17.57 -11.49 5.92
C PRO A 246 18.26 -12.54 5.05
N ALA A 247 18.29 -13.79 5.53
CA ALA A 247 18.88 -14.90 4.78
C ALA A 247 18.21 -15.07 3.40
N ASN A 248 19.03 -15.29 2.36
CA ASN A 248 18.62 -15.44 0.96
C ASN A 248 17.93 -14.20 0.34
N GLU A 249 18.04 -13.03 0.97
CA GLU A 249 17.65 -11.74 0.38
C GLU A 249 18.86 -10.93 -0.07
N ARG A 250 18.61 -9.86 -0.83
CA ARG A 250 19.65 -8.91 -1.26
C ARG A 250 19.52 -7.57 -0.52
N ASN A 251 20.60 -6.79 -0.58
CA ASN A 251 20.58 -5.37 -0.23
C ASN A 251 19.82 -4.56 -1.33
N PHE A 252 19.77 -3.24 -1.22
CA PHE A 252 19.19 -2.38 -2.25
C PHE A 252 19.87 -2.57 -3.61
N HIS A 253 19.10 -2.52 -4.70
CA HIS A 253 19.60 -2.82 -6.05
C HIS A 253 20.80 -1.97 -6.44
N ILE A 254 20.84 -0.70 -6.04
CA ILE A 254 21.93 0.22 -6.38
C ILE A 254 23.31 -0.29 -5.95
N PHE A 255 23.41 -1.03 -4.83
CA PHE A 255 24.69 -1.59 -4.40
C PHE A 255 25.23 -2.65 -5.36
N TYR A 256 24.35 -3.34 -6.06
CA TYR A 256 24.71 -4.35 -7.05
C TYR A 256 24.95 -3.72 -8.42
N GLN A 257 24.06 -2.82 -8.85
CA GLN A 257 24.20 -2.05 -10.09
C GLN A 257 25.55 -1.29 -10.11
N ALA A 258 25.88 -0.62 -9.01
CA ALA A 258 27.12 0.16 -8.89
C ALA A 258 28.36 -0.71 -8.61
N SER A 259 28.23 -2.04 -8.47
CA SER A 259 29.36 -2.95 -8.24
C SER A 259 29.96 -3.55 -9.51
N SER A 260 29.64 -2.99 -10.69
CA SER A 260 30.19 -3.43 -11.98
C SER A 260 31.72 -3.30 -12.05
N ASP A 261 32.36 -4.12 -12.90
CA ASP A 261 33.82 -4.16 -13.02
C ASP A 261 34.44 -2.83 -13.47
N GLU A 262 33.67 -1.99 -14.16
CA GLU A 262 34.07 -0.65 -14.56
C GLU A 262 34.10 0.30 -13.35
N GLN A 263 33.04 0.31 -12.55
CA GLN A 263 32.96 1.13 -11.33
C GLN A 263 33.98 0.69 -10.27
N ARG A 264 34.20 -0.62 -10.10
CA ARG A 264 35.25 -1.16 -9.22
C ARG A 264 36.64 -0.65 -9.60
N ARG A 265 36.95 -0.57 -10.90
CA ARG A 265 38.22 -0.02 -11.40
C ARG A 265 38.36 1.46 -11.06
N GLU A 266 37.29 2.24 -11.28
CA GLU A 266 37.27 3.67 -10.97
C GLU A 266 37.52 3.95 -9.49
N TRP A 267 36.98 3.11 -8.60
CA TRP A 267 37.14 3.26 -7.15
C TRP A 267 38.45 2.69 -6.60
N LYS A 268 39.28 2.08 -7.46
CA LYS A 268 40.51 1.36 -7.11
C LYS A 268 40.26 0.21 -6.14
N MET A 269 39.15 -0.51 -6.31
CA MET A 269 38.84 -1.74 -5.58
C MET A 269 39.51 -2.93 -6.25
N SER A 270 39.90 -3.97 -5.48
CA SER A 270 40.39 -5.20 -6.10
C SER A 270 39.22 -5.99 -6.70
N HIS A 271 39.48 -6.66 -7.82
CA HIS A 271 38.47 -7.47 -8.50
C HIS A 271 37.94 -8.59 -7.59
N ASP A 272 38.82 -9.17 -6.76
CA ASP A 272 38.49 -10.26 -5.84
C ASP A 272 37.91 -9.79 -4.49
N GLN A 273 37.71 -8.48 -4.30
CA GLN A 273 37.15 -7.95 -3.04
C GLN A 273 35.69 -8.41 -2.87
N ARG A 274 35.43 -9.14 -1.79
CA ARG A 274 34.08 -9.50 -1.33
C ARG A 274 33.56 -8.46 -0.36
N PHE A 275 32.25 -8.21 -0.38
CA PHE A 275 31.59 -7.28 0.52
C PHE A 275 30.56 -8.00 1.38
N ASP A 276 30.67 -7.85 2.70
CA ASP A 276 29.76 -8.50 3.64
C ASP A 276 28.32 -8.00 3.49
N TRP A 277 28.14 -6.73 3.12
CA TRP A 277 26.84 -6.10 2.85
C TRP A 277 26.36 -6.24 1.41
N LEU A 278 27.00 -7.09 0.60
CA LEU A 278 26.56 -7.44 -0.75
C LEU A 278 26.32 -8.95 -0.88
N PRO A 279 25.40 -9.53 -0.08
CA PRO A 279 25.13 -10.96 -0.13
C PRO A 279 24.50 -11.35 -1.47
N ASN A 280 24.71 -12.61 -1.89
CA ASN A 280 24.11 -13.19 -3.10
C ASN A 280 24.44 -12.40 -4.39
N ALA A 281 25.65 -11.84 -4.49
CA ALA A 281 26.08 -11.04 -5.63
C ALA A 281 26.16 -11.85 -6.94
N GLU A 282 26.30 -13.17 -6.84
CA GLU A 282 26.31 -14.09 -7.98
C GLU A 282 24.94 -14.25 -8.65
N LYS A 283 23.85 -13.83 -8.00
CA LYS A 283 22.50 -13.89 -8.59
C LYS A 283 22.26 -12.65 -9.46
N THR A 284 22.30 -12.82 -10.78
CA THR A 284 21.93 -11.76 -11.75
C THR A 284 20.43 -11.58 -11.81
N LEU A 285 19.98 -10.33 -11.71
CA LEU A 285 18.59 -9.91 -11.86
C LEU A 285 18.46 -8.89 -12.99
N GLU A 286 17.24 -8.73 -13.54
CA GLU A 286 16.97 -7.68 -14.54
C GLU A 286 17.19 -6.28 -13.95
N GLU A 287 16.88 -6.11 -12.66
CA GLU A 287 17.06 -4.87 -11.91
C GLU A 287 18.54 -4.52 -11.65
N ASP A 288 19.50 -5.34 -12.10
CA ASP A 288 20.94 -5.05 -12.01
C ASP A 288 21.44 -4.16 -13.15
N CYS A 289 20.54 -3.74 -14.07
CA CYS A 289 20.85 -2.80 -15.13
C CYS A 289 21.28 -1.44 -14.57
N PHE A 290 22.57 -1.10 -14.70
CA PHE A 290 23.12 0.16 -14.20
C PHE A 290 22.85 1.34 -15.13
N ASP A 291 22.88 1.11 -16.44
CA ASP A 291 22.73 2.15 -17.46
C ASP A 291 21.38 2.86 -17.35
N GLU A 292 20.30 2.14 -17.07
CA GLU A 292 18.97 2.71 -16.89
C GLU A 292 18.93 3.71 -15.72
N THR A 293 19.58 3.38 -14.60
CA THR A 293 19.66 4.28 -13.43
C THR A 293 20.52 5.51 -13.72
N VAL A 294 21.65 5.35 -14.41
CA VAL A 294 22.57 6.45 -14.76
C VAL A 294 21.94 7.42 -15.76
N GLU A 295 21.27 6.90 -16.79
CA GLU A 295 20.54 7.71 -17.76
C GLU A 295 19.37 8.47 -17.10
N ALA A 296 18.63 7.81 -16.22
CA ALA A 296 17.57 8.44 -15.44
C ALA A 296 18.09 9.58 -14.55
N MET A 297 19.24 9.37 -13.88
CA MET A 297 19.94 10.41 -13.11
C MET A 297 20.29 11.62 -13.98
N LEU A 298 20.83 11.37 -15.18
CA LEU A 298 21.20 12.42 -16.11
C LEU A 298 19.99 13.24 -16.58
N HIS A 299 18.89 12.58 -16.95
CA HIS A 299 17.65 13.25 -17.38
C HIS A 299 17.04 14.15 -16.30
N LEU A 300 17.19 13.78 -15.03
CA LEU A 300 16.72 14.57 -13.88
C LEU A 300 17.69 15.70 -13.48
N GLY A 301 18.85 15.79 -14.10
CA GLY A 301 19.84 16.85 -13.85
C GLY A 301 20.88 16.49 -12.79
N ILE A 302 21.00 15.22 -12.41
CA ILE A 302 22.13 14.70 -11.64
C ILE A 302 23.27 14.44 -12.62
N ASN A 303 24.14 15.44 -12.80
CA ASN A 303 25.29 15.38 -13.72
C ASN A 303 26.34 14.33 -13.28
N ALA A 304 27.27 14.00 -14.19
CA ALA A 304 28.32 13.01 -13.95
C ALA A 304 29.17 13.28 -12.69
N GLU A 305 29.39 14.55 -12.34
CA GLU A 305 30.10 14.93 -11.11
C GLU A 305 29.32 14.51 -9.86
N LYS A 306 28.03 14.86 -9.76
CA LYS A 306 27.15 14.45 -8.65
C LYS A 306 27.00 12.94 -8.60
N GLN A 307 26.83 12.28 -9.75
CA GLN A 307 26.80 10.82 -9.85
C GLN A 307 28.07 10.20 -9.25
N GLY A 308 29.24 10.71 -9.62
CA GLY A 308 30.52 10.29 -9.05
C GLY A 308 30.60 10.45 -7.54
N HIS A 309 30.03 11.52 -6.97
CA HIS A 309 29.93 11.69 -5.51
C HIS A 309 28.99 10.67 -4.85
N ILE A 310 27.81 10.44 -5.42
CA ILE A 310 26.83 9.44 -4.95
C ILE A 310 27.47 8.04 -4.93
N PHE A 311 28.06 7.65 -6.04
CA PHE A 311 28.67 6.34 -6.21
C PHE A 311 29.89 6.15 -5.30
N ARG A 312 30.70 7.20 -5.08
CA ARG A 312 31.78 7.16 -4.08
C ARG A 312 31.26 6.97 -2.67
N ILE A 313 30.11 7.56 -2.31
CA ILE A 313 29.44 7.31 -1.02
C ILE A 313 29.05 5.84 -0.89
N LEU A 314 28.39 5.27 -1.91
CA LEU A 314 28.00 3.85 -1.91
C LEU A 314 29.20 2.90 -1.80
N ALA A 315 30.28 3.18 -2.54
CA ALA A 315 31.52 2.43 -2.46
C ALA A 315 32.12 2.46 -1.05
N GLY A 316 32.09 3.64 -0.42
CA GLY A 316 32.50 3.81 0.97
C GLY A 316 31.65 2.96 1.92
N LEU A 317 30.32 2.95 1.75
CA LEU A 317 29.42 2.14 2.57
C LEU A 317 29.74 0.64 2.47
N LEU A 318 30.01 0.12 1.26
CA LEU A 318 30.40 -1.28 1.08
C LEU A 318 31.73 -1.60 1.78
N GLN A 319 32.72 -0.71 1.69
CA GLN A 319 33.99 -0.87 2.40
C GLN A 319 33.84 -0.79 3.93
N LEU A 320 32.94 0.07 4.41
CA LEU A 320 32.60 0.16 5.82
C LEU A 320 31.97 -1.14 6.33
N GLY A 321 31.24 -1.87 5.49
CA GLY A 321 30.66 -3.17 5.85
C GLY A 321 31.70 -4.25 6.19
N ASN A 322 32.86 -4.21 5.55
CA ASN A 322 33.96 -5.17 5.76
C ASN A 322 34.76 -4.91 7.04
N VAL A 323 34.39 -3.91 7.84
CA VAL A 323 35.11 -3.56 9.07
C VAL A 323 34.73 -4.50 10.18
N THR A 324 35.67 -5.36 10.56
CA THR A 324 35.55 -6.28 11.69
C THR A 324 36.37 -5.80 12.89
N PHE A 325 35.84 -6.04 14.08
CA PHE A 325 36.45 -5.66 15.35
C PHE A 325 36.83 -6.91 16.15
N CYS A 326 37.98 -6.88 16.82
CA CYS A 326 38.41 -7.91 17.76
C CYS A 326 38.20 -7.48 19.20
N SER A 327 37.98 -8.45 20.10
CA SER A 327 37.96 -8.16 21.54
C SER A 327 39.33 -7.64 21.97
N ALA A 328 39.35 -6.56 22.75
CA ALA A 328 40.56 -6.17 23.47
C ALA A 328 40.91 -7.21 24.54
N MET A 329 42.18 -7.30 24.91
CA MET A 329 42.66 -8.15 26.01
C MET A 329 42.17 -7.65 27.38
N ASP A 330 41.80 -6.38 27.48
CA ASP A 330 41.26 -5.71 28.66
C ASP A 330 40.04 -4.84 28.26
N GLU A 331 38.95 -4.90 29.02
CA GLU A 331 37.74 -4.08 28.81
C GLU A 331 37.99 -2.58 28.98
N SER A 332 39.11 -2.19 29.61
CA SER A 332 39.54 -0.80 29.74
C SER A 332 40.16 -0.23 28.45
N GLN A 333 40.42 -1.06 27.45
CA GLN A 333 41.01 -0.66 26.17
C GLN A 333 40.02 -0.75 25.01
N PRO A 334 40.15 0.12 23.98
CA PRO A 334 39.30 0.07 22.81
C PRO A 334 39.58 -1.18 21.95
N CYS A 335 38.52 -1.88 21.51
CA CYS A 335 38.60 -3.02 20.59
C CYS A 335 39.51 -2.75 19.40
N ASP A 336 40.40 -3.68 19.05
CA ASP A 336 41.26 -3.53 17.87
C ASP A 336 40.55 -3.88 16.57
N LEU A 337 41.10 -3.42 15.45
CA LEU A 337 40.65 -3.82 14.12
C LEU A 337 41.42 -5.06 13.68
N GLU A 338 40.75 -5.98 12.98
CA GLU A 338 41.46 -7.05 12.30
C GLU A 338 42.42 -6.47 11.25
N GLU A 339 43.65 -6.99 11.17
CA GLU A 339 44.69 -6.45 10.26
C GLU A 339 44.26 -6.44 8.78
N LYS A 340 43.38 -7.37 8.39
CA LYS A 340 42.80 -7.48 7.04
C LYS A 340 41.69 -6.46 6.76
N SER A 341 41.24 -5.73 7.79
CA SER A 341 40.08 -4.84 7.77
C SER A 341 40.47 -3.37 7.85
N LYS A 342 41.71 -3.02 7.47
CA LYS A 342 42.16 -1.62 7.33
C LYS A 342 41.35 -0.92 6.25
N VAL A 343 40.34 -0.22 6.71
CA VAL A 343 39.48 0.70 5.96
C VAL A 343 40.32 1.73 5.22
N ARG A 344 40.02 1.94 3.95
CA ARG A 344 40.34 3.20 3.24
C ARG A 344 39.03 3.88 2.90
N PHE A 345 38.30 4.34 3.91
CA PHE A 345 37.04 5.05 3.70
C PHE A 345 37.42 6.46 3.26
N LYS A 346 37.76 6.61 1.97
CA LYS A 346 38.26 7.85 1.34
C LYS A 346 37.31 9.05 1.43
N LEU A 347 36.20 8.93 2.16
CA LEU A 347 35.24 9.99 2.43
C LEU A 347 35.52 10.68 3.77
N LEU A 348 36.29 10.07 4.68
CA LEU A 348 36.60 10.59 6.02
C LEU A 348 38.05 10.28 6.39
N SER A 349 38.58 10.98 7.40
CA SER A 349 39.88 10.65 7.99
C SER A 349 39.81 9.27 8.67
N ASP A 350 40.66 8.33 8.24
CA ASP A 350 40.70 6.97 8.78
C ASP A 350 40.95 6.98 10.31
N SER A 351 41.81 7.87 10.83
CA SER A 351 42.14 7.93 12.26
C SER A 351 40.97 8.42 13.12
N GLU A 352 40.27 9.46 12.66
CA GLU A 352 39.09 9.99 13.36
C GLU A 352 37.92 9.00 13.28
N LEU A 353 37.70 8.36 12.12
CA LEU A 353 36.68 7.34 11.95
C LEU A 353 36.89 6.17 12.92
N GLN A 354 38.11 5.64 13.00
CA GLN A 354 38.42 4.54 13.90
C GLN A 354 38.19 4.91 15.37
N THR A 355 38.56 6.12 15.76
CA THR A 355 38.34 6.60 17.12
C THR A 355 36.85 6.76 17.40
N CYS A 356 36.09 7.34 16.48
CA CYS A 356 34.63 7.49 16.59
C CYS A 356 33.88 6.16 16.61
N LEU A 357 34.40 5.08 16.00
CA LEU A 357 33.77 3.77 16.08
C LEU A 357 34.08 3.05 17.40
N ARG A 358 35.31 3.21 17.92
CA ARG A 358 35.83 2.48 19.08
C ARG A 358 35.61 3.17 20.43
N VAL A 359 35.41 4.49 20.44
CA VAL A 359 35.38 5.29 21.68
C VAL A 359 34.13 6.16 21.70
N ARG A 360 33.34 6.08 22.77
CA ARG A 360 32.20 6.95 23.02
C ARG A 360 32.56 8.09 23.94
N THR A 361 32.03 9.27 23.64
CA THR A 361 32.19 10.47 24.45
C THR A 361 30.98 10.67 25.34
N LEU A 362 31.18 10.56 26.65
CA LEU A 362 30.17 10.83 27.66
C LEU A 362 30.34 12.28 28.14
N ARG A 363 29.29 13.10 27.99
CA ARG A 363 29.23 14.45 28.56
C ARG A 363 28.47 14.41 29.88
N ALA A 364 29.19 14.47 31.00
CA ALA A 364 28.61 14.55 32.33
C ALA A 364 28.50 16.02 32.79
N GLY A 365 27.35 16.64 32.57
CA GLY A 365 27.07 18.00 33.04
C GLY A 365 27.98 19.09 32.44
N LYS A 366 28.49 20.00 33.27
CA LYS A 366 29.41 21.11 32.88
C LYS A 366 30.89 20.70 32.82
N GLN A 367 31.24 19.45 33.10
CA GLN A 367 32.63 18.99 33.14
C GLN A 367 33.12 18.44 31.79
N SER A 368 34.45 18.29 31.68
CA SER A 368 35.18 17.79 30.50
C SER A 368 34.62 16.46 29.98
N ALA A 369 34.65 16.31 28.66
CA ALA A 369 34.24 15.09 27.97
C ALA A 369 35.00 13.85 28.48
N LEU A 370 34.28 12.83 28.95
CA LEU A 370 34.85 11.54 29.35
C LEU A 370 34.85 10.60 28.14
N PHE A 371 35.99 9.97 27.85
CA PHE A 371 36.11 9.00 26.77
C PHE A 371 36.02 7.58 27.35
N LYS A 372 35.07 6.78 26.86
CA LYS A 372 34.90 5.39 27.27
C LYS A 372 35.07 4.46 26.06
N PRO A 373 35.90 3.41 26.14
CA PRO A 373 35.96 2.35 25.14
C PRO A 373 34.59 1.71 24.88
N CYS A 374 34.33 1.36 23.63
CA CYS A 374 33.15 0.62 23.20
C CYS A 374 33.46 -0.88 23.23
N SER A 375 32.45 -1.70 23.57
CA SER A 375 32.55 -3.15 23.40
C SER A 375 32.54 -3.54 21.91
N LEU A 376 32.86 -4.80 21.59
CA LEU A 376 32.83 -5.31 20.21
C LEU A 376 31.44 -5.14 19.58
N ALA A 377 30.39 -5.46 20.34
CA ALA A 377 29.01 -5.28 19.92
C ALA A 377 28.68 -3.80 19.67
N ASP A 378 29.10 -2.90 20.58
CA ASP A 378 28.90 -1.46 20.43
C ASP A 378 29.61 -0.90 19.18
N CYS A 379 30.85 -1.36 18.91
CA CYS A 379 31.61 -0.95 17.72
C CYS A 379 30.87 -1.34 16.43
N SER A 380 30.35 -2.56 16.38
CA SER A 380 29.56 -3.08 15.24
C SER A 380 28.27 -2.28 15.05
N VAL A 381 27.53 -2.03 16.13
CA VAL A 381 26.31 -1.21 16.11
C VAL A 381 26.60 0.22 15.65
N ARG A 382 27.71 0.82 16.09
CA ARG A 382 28.14 2.16 15.66
C ARG A 382 28.49 2.22 14.17
N ARG A 383 29.22 1.22 13.67
CA ARG A 383 29.52 1.06 12.24
C ARG A 383 28.24 0.97 11.41
N ASP A 384 27.31 0.12 11.83
CA ASP A 384 26.03 -0.07 11.15
C ASP A 384 25.17 1.19 11.20
N CYS A 385 25.17 1.89 12.35
CA CYS A 385 24.46 3.16 12.53
C CYS A 385 24.99 4.23 11.57
N LEU A 386 26.31 4.36 11.43
CA LEU A 386 26.96 5.27 10.49
C LEU A 386 26.45 5.03 9.07
N ALA A 387 26.45 3.77 8.62
CA ALA A 387 25.98 3.40 7.28
C ALA A 387 24.49 3.72 7.06
N LYS A 388 23.64 3.34 8.02
CA LYS A 388 22.19 3.59 7.98
C LYS A 388 21.87 5.09 7.88
N VAL A 389 22.60 5.93 8.62
CA VAL A 389 22.39 7.38 8.64
C VAL A 389 22.82 8.03 7.33
N ILE A 390 23.99 7.67 6.80
CA ILE A 390 24.47 8.18 5.50
C ILE A 390 23.48 7.80 4.40
N TYR A 391 23.10 6.52 4.31
CA TYR A 391 22.21 6.04 3.26
C TYR A 391 20.82 6.69 3.33
N ALA A 392 20.25 6.81 4.53
CA ALA A 392 18.96 7.46 4.72
C ALA A 392 18.99 8.95 4.32
N GLN A 393 20.09 9.67 4.58
CA GLN A 393 20.23 11.06 4.12
C GLN A 393 20.43 11.15 2.62
N LEU A 394 21.20 10.24 2.02
CA LEU A 394 21.36 10.18 0.58
C LEU A 394 20.02 9.94 -0.13
N PHE A 395 19.20 9.03 0.38
CA PHE A 395 17.86 8.76 -0.16
C PHE A 395 16.94 9.98 -0.03
N GLU A 396 16.89 10.63 1.14
CA GLU A 396 16.09 11.85 1.34
C GLU A 396 16.52 12.98 0.40
N TRP A 397 17.83 13.14 0.20
CA TRP A 397 18.38 14.13 -0.73
C TRP A 397 18.01 13.82 -2.18
N LEU A 398 18.02 12.55 -2.60
CA LEU A 398 17.55 12.14 -3.93
C LEU A 398 16.07 12.51 -4.12
N VAL A 399 15.22 12.23 -3.13
CA VAL A 399 13.79 12.58 -3.18
C VAL A 399 13.60 14.09 -3.24
N THR A 400 14.36 14.85 -2.45
CA THR A 400 14.35 16.32 -2.48
C THR A 400 14.78 16.84 -3.85
N PHE A 401 15.87 16.31 -4.40
CA PHE A 401 16.39 16.69 -5.72
C PHE A 401 15.39 16.40 -6.84
N ILE A 402 14.72 15.23 -6.78
CA ILE A 402 13.64 14.89 -7.69
C ILE A 402 12.54 15.94 -7.57
N ASN A 403 12.04 16.21 -6.36
CA ASN A 403 10.99 17.20 -6.13
C ASN A 403 11.33 18.59 -6.65
N ASP A 404 12.56 19.07 -6.43
CA ASP A 404 13.03 20.36 -6.95
C ASP A 404 12.99 20.42 -8.49
N SER A 405 13.07 19.27 -9.16
CA SER A 405 13.03 19.16 -10.63
C SER A 405 11.61 19.01 -11.23
N ILE A 406 10.61 18.60 -10.44
CA ILE A 406 9.25 18.28 -10.94
C ILE A 406 8.12 19.08 -10.28
N CYS A 407 8.34 19.66 -9.10
CA CYS A 407 7.30 20.37 -8.34
C CYS A 407 7.02 21.73 -8.96
N ALA A 408 5.74 22.05 -9.15
CA ALA A 408 5.33 23.37 -9.62
C ALA A 408 5.14 24.34 -8.45
N ASP A 409 5.34 25.63 -8.72
CA ASP A 409 5.10 26.68 -7.73
C ASP A 409 3.65 26.66 -7.23
N ASN A 410 3.43 26.87 -5.93
CA ASN A 410 2.10 26.83 -5.31
C ASN A 410 1.07 27.80 -5.93
N SER A 411 1.51 28.82 -6.66
CA SER A 411 0.65 29.77 -7.38
C SER A 411 0.11 29.22 -8.71
N THR A 412 0.71 28.16 -9.25
CA THR A 412 0.45 27.64 -10.60
C THR A 412 -0.60 26.54 -10.63
N TRP A 413 -0.86 25.88 -9.50
CA TRP A 413 -1.79 24.78 -9.38
C TRP A 413 -2.89 25.08 -8.34
N CYS A 414 -4.05 24.45 -8.49
CA CYS A 414 -5.18 24.61 -7.56
C CYS A 414 -5.73 23.28 -7.06
N ASN A 415 -5.44 22.18 -7.75
CA ASN A 415 -5.92 20.85 -7.40
C ASN A 415 -4.84 19.80 -7.60
N PHE A 416 -5.07 18.63 -7.02
CA PHE A 416 -4.20 17.49 -7.26
C PHE A 416 -4.94 16.16 -7.32
N ILE A 417 -4.28 15.20 -7.97
CA ILE A 417 -4.61 13.77 -7.92
C ILE A 417 -3.44 13.07 -7.22
N GLY A 418 -3.72 12.51 -6.06
CA GLY A 418 -2.75 11.72 -5.29
C GLY A 418 -2.71 10.27 -5.76
N LEU A 419 -1.52 9.69 -5.86
CA LEU A 419 -1.28 8.28 -6.17
C LEU A 419 -0.54 7.67 -4.99
N LEU A 420 -1.17 6.73 -4.29
CA LEU A 420 -0.55 6.05 -3.16
C LEU A 420 -0.08 4.65 -3.59
N ASP A 421 1.24 4.45 -3.54
CA ASP A 421 1.91 3.16 -3.72
C ASP A 421 2.69 2.81 -2.44
N VAL A 422 2.04 2.05 -1.56
CA VAL A 422 2.65 1.59 -0.30
C VAL A 422 3.17 0.16 -0.44
N TYR A 423 4.12 -0.20 0.41
CA TYR A 423 4.54 -1.60 0.57
C TYR A 423 3.34 -2.50 0.87
N GLY A 424 3.39 -3.74 0.39
CA GLY A 424 2.34 -4.71 0.66
C GLY A 424 2.39 -5.22 2.10
N PHE A 425 1.30 -5.84 2.56
CA PHE A 425 1.30 -6.60 3.80
C PHE A 425 2.36 -7.70 3.78
N GLU A 426 3.10 -7.87 4.90
CA GLU A 426 4.21 -8.81 5.01
C GLU A 426 4.05 -9.77 6.19
N CYS A 427 4.28 -11.05 5.94
CA CYS A 427 4.34 -12.07 6.98
C CYS A 427 5.46 -13.04 6.64
N PHE A 428 6.58 -12.93 7.36
CA PHE A 428 7.76 -13.78 7.23
C PHE A 428 7.85 -14.77 8.40
N GLN A 429 8.83 -15.68 8.32
CA GLN A 429 9.17 -16.58 9.42
C GLN A 429 9.65 -15.80 10.66
N PHE A 430 10.35 -14.69 10.43
CA PHE A 430 10.88 -13.81 11.47
C PHE A 430 10.43 -12.38 11.19
N ASN A 431 9.48 -11.86 11.96
CA ASN A 431 8.98 -10.49 11.85
C ASN A 431 9.47 -9.67 13.04
N ASN A 432 9.89 -8.43 12.81
CA ASN A 432 10.37 -7.53 13.85
C ASN A 432 9.69 -6.15 13.71
N LEU A 433 10.29 -5.08 14.25
CA LEU A 433 9.75 -3.73 14.26
C LEU A 433 9.35 -3.22 12.88
N GLU A 434 10.17 -3.52 11.86
CA GLU A 434 9.95 -3.07 10.49
C GLU A 434 8.65 -3.64 9.91
N GLN A 435 8.43 -4.95 10.03
CA GLN A 435 7.17 -5.59 9.62
C GLN A 435 5.98 -5.10 10.43
N LEU A 436 6.15 -4.84 11.74
CA LEU A 436 5.07 -4.29 12.56
C LEU A 436 4.63 -2.92 12.05
N CYS A 437 5.58 -2.03 11.73
CA CYS A 437 5.29 -0.73 11.13
C CYS A 437 4.62 -0.88 9.75
N ILE A 438 5.12 -1.79 8.93
CA ILE A 438 4.56 -2.07 7.60
C ILE A 438 3.10 -2.54 7.70
N ASN A 439 2.83 -3.52 8.56
CA ASN A 439 1.50 -4.08 8.73
C ASN A 439 0.55 -3.09 9.41
N TYR A 440 1.02 -2.26 10.35
CA TYR A 440 0.24 -1.15 10.91
C TYR A 440 -0.20 -0.12 9.86
N ALA A 441 0.66 0.26 8.91
CA ALA A 441 0.25 1.16 7.83
C ALA A 441 -0.81 0.52 6.92
N ASN A 442 -0.67 -0.77 6.61
CA ASN A 442 -1.69 -1.51 5.86
C ASN A 442 -3.01 -1.59 6.64
N GLU A 443 -2.96 -1.82 7.95
CA GLU A 443 -4.12 -1.81 8.86
C GLU A 443 -4.84 -0.45 8.83
N LYS A 444 -4.09 0.65 8.88
CA LYS A 444 -4.61 2.02 8.81
C LYS A 444 -5.31 2.33 7.48
N LEU A 445 -4.69 1.95 6.37
CA LEU A 445 -5.27 2.13 5.04
C LEU A 445 -6.51 1.26 4.83
N GLN A 446 -6.53 0.06 5.41
CA GLN A 446 -7.71 -0.79 5.43
C GLN A 446 -8.83 -0.18 6.28
N GLN A 447 -8.54 0.38 7.45
CA GLN A 447 -9.56 1.05 8.27
C GLN A 447 -10.15 2.27 7.55
N HIS A 448 -9.32 3.04 6.83
CA HIS A 448 -9.82 4.14 5.99
C HIS A 448 -10.79 3.65 4.92
N PHE A 449 -10.48 2.53 4.27
CA PHE A 449 -11.37 1.89 3.32
C PHE A 449 -12.69 1.47 3.97
N VAL A 450 -12.63 0.78 5.11
CA VAL A 450 -13.80 0.31 5.87
C VAL A 450 -14.68 1.49 6.28
N ALA A 451 -14.08 2.54 6.84
CA ALA A 451 -14.78 3.74 7.26
C ALA A 451 -15.49 4.44 6.08
N HIS A 452 -14.79 4.59 4.95
CA HIS A 452 -15.31 5.32 3.80
C HIS A 452 -16.37 4.54 3.01
N TYR A 453 -16.12 3.27 2.68
CA TYR A 453 -17.00 2.50 1.78
C TYR A 453 -17.95 1.54 2.46
N LEU A 454 -17.63 1.03 3.65
CA LEU A 454 -18.48 0.06 4.33
C LEU A 454 -19.34 0.72 5.41
N LYS A 455 -18.79 1.68 6.16
CA LYS A 455 -19.51 2.38 7.23
C LYS A 455 -20.31 3.60 6.71
N ALA A 456 -19.62 4.60 6.17
CA ALA A 456 -20.25 5.86 5.78
C ALA A 456 -21.35 5.68 4.71
N GLN A 457 -21.17 4.75 3.77
CA GLN A 457 -22.19 4.45 2.75
C GLN A 457 -23.48 3.86 3.36
N GLN A 458 -23.37 2.98 4.36
CA GLN A 458 -24.55 2.42 5.02
C GLN A 458 -25.26 3.49 5.88
N GLU A 459 -24.49 4.36 6.54
CA GLU A 459 -25.03 5.51 7.28
C GLU A 459 -25.77 6.49 6.35
N GLU A 460 -25.24 6.73 5.14
CA GLU A 460 -25.89 7.54 4.11
C GLU A 460 -27.26 6.95 3.72
N TYR A 461 -27.38 5.64 3.53
CA TYR A 461 -28.66 5.00 3.18
C TYR A 461 -29.73 5.18 4.25
N VAL A 462 -29.34 5.02 5.51
CA VAL A 462 -30.24 5.25 6.63
C VAL A 462 -30.64 6.72 6.70
N SER A 463 -29.69 7.64 6.48
CA SER A 463 -29.97 9.08 6.46
C SER A 463 -30.93 9.49 5.33
N GLU A 464 -30.90 8.79 4.19
CA GLU A 464 -31.82 8.99 3.08
C GLU A 464 -33.19 8.32 3.29
N GLY A 465 -33.39 7.60 4.39
CA GLY A 465 -34.65 6.93 4.72
C GLY A 465 -34.89 5.64 3.93
N LEU A 466 -33.84 5.02 3.38
CA LEU A 466 -33.95 3.73 2.69
C LEU A 466 -34.13 2.59 3.70
N GLU A 467 -35.04 1.66 3.41
CA GLU A 467 -35.17 0.43 4.18
C GLU A 467 -33.93 -0.44 3.95
N TRP A 468 -33.00 -0.41 4.91
CA TRP A 468 -31.67 -0.99 4.79
C TRP A 468 -31.42 -2.10 5.81
N SER A 469 -30.92 -3.24 5.31
CA SER A 469 -30.39 -4.31 6.15
C SER A 469 -28.88 -4.18 6.22
N PHE A 470 -28.36 -3.89 7.43
CA PHE A 470 -26.92 -3.71 7.63
C PHE A 470 -26.14 -4.97 7.23
N VAL A 471 -25.17 -4.77 6.34
CA VAL A 471 -24.19 -5.79 5.97
C VAL A 471 -23.11 -5.80 7.03
N LYS A 472 -22.92 -6.95 7.67
CA LYS A 472 -21.81 -7.15 8.62
C LYS A 472 -20.49 -7.12 7.85
N TYR A 473 -19.55 -6.35 8.37
CA TYR A 473 -18.19 -6.28 7.87
C TYR A 473 -17.20 -6.40 9.02
N GLN A 474 -15.93 -6.66 8.70
CA GLN A 474 -14.85 -6.70 9.68
C GLN A 474 -14.32 -5.29 9.94
N ASP A 475 -14.56 -4.77 11.15
CA ASP A 475 -13.97 -3.51 11.61
C ASP A 475 -12.63 -3.81 12.31
N ASN A 476 -11.56 -3.18 11.82
CA ASN A 476 -10.22 -3.42 12.33
C ASN A 476 -9.73 -2.34 13.31
N GLN A 477 -10.63 -1.48 13.80
CA GLN A 477 -10.31 -0.48 14.82
C GLN A 477 -9.69 -1.10 16.08
N GLY A 478 -10.18 -2.25 16.55
CA GLY A 478 -9.62 -2.91 17.74
C GLY A 478 -8.15 -3.36 17.58
N CYS A 479 -7.73 -3.69 16.35
CA CYS A 479 -6.33 -3.98 16.04
C CYS A 479 -5.49 -2.70 15.96
N LEU A 480 -6.06 -1.58 15.48
CA LEU A 480 -5.38 -0.29 15.51
C LEU A 480 -5.19 0.19 16.95
N ASP A 481 -6.24 0.14 17.77
CA ASP A 481 -6.19 0.54 19.18
C ASP A 481 -5.14 -0.27 19.96
N LEU A 482 -4.98 -1.56 19.64
CA LEU A 482 -3.91 -2.41 20.17
C LEU A 482 -2.52 -1.84 19.86
N ILE A 483 -2.28 -1.42 18.62
CA ILE A 483 -0.94 -1.03 18.15
C ILE A 483 -0.62 0.41 18.55
N GLU A 484 -1.50 1.36 18.24
CA GLU A 484 -1.24 2.80 18.37
C GLU A 484 -1.97 3.49 19.52
N GLY A 485 -2.79 2.74 20.28
CA GLY A 485 -3.58 3.25 21.38
C GLY A 485 -2.75 3.98 22.43
N ILE A 486 -3.35 5.02 23.02
CA ILE A 486 -2.73 5.84 24.06
C ILE A 486 -3.61 5.74 25.31
N PRO A 487 -3.07 5.40 26.49
CA PRO A 487 -1.65 5.16 26.79
C PRO A 487 -1.18 3.71 26.62
N THR A 488 -2.09 2.74 26.40
CA THR A 488 -1.78 1.31 26.58
C THR A 488 -1.40 0.53 25.31
N GLY A 489 -1.27 1.16 24.14
CA GLY A 489 -0.92 0.46 22.90
C GLY A 489 0.54 -0.02 22.81
N VAL A 490 0.83 -0.98 21.92
CA VAL A 490 2.17 -1.55 21.69
C VAL A 490 3.22 -0.45 21.46
N PHE A 491 2.90 0.55 20.63
CA PHE A 491 3.80 1.66 20.34
C PHE A 491 4.05 2.55 21.55
N SER A 492 3.02 2.80 22.35
CA SER A 492 3.12 3.60 23.59
C SER A 492 4.00 2.89 24.61
N LEU A 493 3.77 1.60 24.85
CA LEU A 493 4.57 0.77 25.75
C LEU A 493 6.02 0.64 25.27
N LEU A 494 6.24 0.47 23.97
CA LEU A 494 7.58 0.40 23.39
C LEU A 494 8.33 1.73 23.57
N ASN A 495 7.66 2.86 23.38
CA ASN A 495 8.24 4.18 23.61
C ASN A 495 8.59 4.40 25.08
N GLU A 496 7.72 4.02 26.00
CA GLU A 496 8.00 4.11 27.44
C GLU A 496 9.20 3.24 27.85
N GLU A 497 9.26 2.00 27.37
CA GLU A 497 10.41 1.11 27.64
C GLU A 497 11.71 1.69 27.06
N CYS A 498 11.64 2.43 25.95
CA CYS A 498 12.78 3.13 25.37
C CYS A 498 13.27 4.32 26.21
N LEU A 499 12.41 4.91 27.04
CA LEU A 499 12.76 6.02 27.94
C LEU A 499 13.37 5.55 29.26
N LEU A 500 13.28 4.26 29.59
CA LEU A 500 13.86 3.73 30.82
C LEU A 500 15.39 3.68 30.70
N ASN A 501 16.07 4.24 31.71
CA ASN A 501 17.53 4.24 31.83
C ASN A 501 18.09 2.89 32.31
N ARG A 502 17.68 1.80 31.66
CA ARG A 502 18.16 0.43 31.93
C ARG A 502 18.39 -0.34 30.63
N ALA A 503 19.10 -1.46 30.72
CA ALA A 503 19.21 -2.39 29.60
C ALA A 503 17.81 -2.93 29.25
N SER A 504 17.52 -3.01 27.95
CA SER A 504 16.24 -3.53 27.47
C SER A 504 16.20 -5.05 27.65
N ASP A 505 15.09 -5.57 28.18
CA ASP A 505 14.88 -7.00 28.40
C ASP A 505 13.60 -7.43 27.68
N ALA A 506 13.76 -8.26 26.65
CA ALA A 506 12.67 -8.73 25.81
C ALA A 506 11.65 -9.60 26.57
N LYS A 507 12.09 -10.37 27.59
CA LYS A 507 11.20 -11.19 28.42
C LYS A 507 10.39 -10.32 29.37
N GLN A 508 11.03 -9.33 29.99
CA GLN A 508 10.33 -8.38 30.84
C GLN A 508 9.30 -7.58 30.04
N PHE A 509 9.66 -7.13 28.84
CA PHE A 509 8.74 -6.41 27.97
C PHE A 509 7.57 -7.28 27.49
N ARG A 510 7.81 -8.56 27.18
CA ARG A 510 6.72 -9.53 26.90
C ARG A 510 5.71 -9.59 28.03
N VAL A 511 6.16 -9.78 29.27
CA VAL A 511 5.27 -9.87 30.45
C VAL A 511 4.47 -8.58 30.63
N ARG A 512 5.11 -7.43 30.39
CA ARG A 512 4.44 -6.12 30.44
C ARG A 512 3.36 -5.99 29.37
N LEU A 513 3.67 -6.35 28.11
CA LEU A 513 2.67 -6.36 27.04
C LEU A 513 1.51 -7.31 27.38
N GLU A 514 1.79 -8.51 27.90
CA GLU A 514 0.76 -9.49 28.26
C GLU A 514 -0.17 -8.98 29.36
N LYS A 515 0.39 -8.28 30.35
CA LYS A 515 -0.40 -7.69 31.44
C LYS A 515 -1.26 -6.52 30.99
N GLU A 516 -0.72 -5.60 30.19
CA GLU A 516 -1.41 -4.35 29.83
C GLU A 516 -2.32 -4.49 28.60
N LEU A 517 -2.14 -5.55 27.78
CA LEU A 517 -2.89 -5.79 26.54
C LEU A 517 -3.67 -7.11 26.53
N SER A 518 -3.78 -7.82 27.67
CA SER A 518 -4.52 -9.10 27.77
C SER A 518 -5.97 -9.01 27.33
N ASP A 519 -6.58 -7.84 27.52
CA ASP A 519 -8.01 -7.63 27.33
C ASP A 519 -8.37 -7.41 25.84
N ASN A 520 -7.37 -7.19 24.97
CA ASN A 520 -7.60 -6.97 23.55
C ASN A 520 -7.62 -8.31 22.78
N GLY A 521 -8.78 -8.66 22.21
CA GLY A 521 -8.98 -9.91 21.47
C GLY A 521 -8.17 -10.06 20.17
N SER A 522 -7.48 -9.00 19.72
CA SER A 522 -6.61 -9.04 18.53
C SER A 522 -5.19 -9.50 18.86
N MET A 523 -4.84 -9.63 20.14
CA MET A 523 -3.51 -10.08 20.58
C MET A 523 -3.54 -11.53 21.08
N SER A 524 -2.51 -12.31 20.74
CA SER A 524 -2.36 -13.69 21.21
C SER A 524 -0.90 -14.04 21.46
N TRP A 525 -0.68 -15.14 22.19
CA TRP A 525 0.61 -15.53 22.73
C TRP A 525 0.86 -17.01 22.49
N ASP A 526 2.02 -17.39 21.96
CA ASP A 526 2.46 -18.79 22.01
C ASP A 526 3.17 -19.05 23.36
N LYS A 527 2.51 -19.84 24.20
CA LYS A 527 3.01 -20.21 25.53
C LYS A 527 4.19 -21.18 25.47
N PHE A 528 4.39 -21.87 24.35
CA PHE A 528 5.44 -22.87 24.16
C PHE A 528 6.70 -22.31 23.48
N SER A 529 6.63 -21.11 22.91
CA SER A 529 7.79 -20.48 22.29
C SER A 529 8.86 -20.12 23.31
N LYS A 530 10.09 -20.55 23.04
CA LYS A 530 11.28 -20.23 23.84
C LYS A 530 11.70 -18.77 23.70
N GLN A 531 11.34 -18.12 22.59
CA GLN A 531 11.71 -16.74 22.30
C GLN A 531 10.57 -15.77 22.64
N PRO A 532 10.87 -14.60 23.23
CA PRO A 532 9.86 -13.60 23.54
C PRO A 532 9.28 -13.02 22.26
N HIS A 533 7.97 -13.16 22.08
CA HIS A 533 7.23 -12.71 20.92
C HIS A 533 5.78 -12.37 21.32
N PHE A 534 5.06 -11.72 20.42
CA PHE A 534 3.62 -11.54 20.49
C PHE A 534 2.99 -11.72 19.11
N THR A 535 1.73 -12.15 19.05
CA THR A 535 1.00 -12.34 17.80
C THR A 535 -0.15 -11.36 17.69
N VAL A 536 -0.24 -10.65 16.58
CA VAL A 536 -1.34 -9.74 16.26
C VAL A 536 -2.21 -10.35 15.15
N ALA A 537 -3.52 -10.36 15.36
CA ALA A 537 -4.51 -10.71 14.35
C ALA A 537 -4.84 -9.47 13.50
N HIS A 538 -4.09 -9.28 12.41
CA HIS A 538 -4.34 -8.23 11.43
C HIS A 538 -5.52 -8.58 10.52
N TYR A 539 -6.01 -7.60 9.76
CA TYR A 539 -7.05 -7.85 8.75
C TYR A 539 -6.67 -8.92 7.72
N ALA A 540 -5.38 -9.03 7.38
CA ALA A 540 -4.86 -10.00 6.41
C ALA A 540 -4.37 -11.32 7.03
N GLY A 541 -4.52 -11.49 8.34
CA GLY A 541 -4.15 -12.72 9.04
C GLY A 541 -3.26 -12.51 10.27
N LYS A 542 -2.92 -13.60 10.95
CA LYS A 542 -2.11 -13.57 12.17
C LYS A 542 -0.63 -13.43 11.85
N VAL A 543 0.05 -12.51 12.51
CA VAL A 543 1.50 -12.29 12.37
C VAL A 543 2.16 -12.31 13.73
N SER A 544 3.23 -13.11 13.86
CA SER A 544 4.03 -13.22 15.09
C SER A 544 5.28 -12.36 14.98
N TYR A 545 5.48 -11.45 15.95
CA TYR A 545 6.58 -10.50 16.02
C TYR A 545 7.54 -10.84 17.17
N GLN A 546 8.82 -10.92 16.86
CA GLN A 546 9.88 -11.10 17.84
C GLN A 546 10.16 -9.80 18.58
N ILE A 547 10.30 -9.88 19.90
CA ILE A 547 10.57 -8.72 20.76
C ILE A 547 12.08 -8.41 20.84
N GLU A 548 12.92 -9.43 20.65
CA GLU A 548 14.37 -9.27 20.69
C GLU A 548 14.86 -8.18 19.73
N GLY A 549 15.65 -7.22 20.22
CA GLY A 549 16.17 -6.09 19.45
C GLY A 549 15.16 -5.01 19.07
N MET A 550 13.87 -5.15 19.42
CA MET A 550 12.82 -4.21 19.01
C MET A 550 12.99 -2.82 19.66
N MET A 551 13.42 -2.77 20.91
CA MET A 551 13.64 -1.52 21.66
C MET A 551 14.86 -0.76 21.12
N GLU A 552 15.96 -1.46 20.83
CA GLU A 552 17.17 -0.90 20.25
C GLU A 552 16.89 -0.29 18.88
N LYS A 553 16.14 -1.00 18.04
CA LYS A 553 15.67 -0.51 16.75
C LYS A 553 14.72 0.68 16.88
N ASN A 554 13.88 0.73 17.91
CA ASN A 554 12.97 1.86 18.11
C ASN A 554 13.69 3.11 18.64
N LYS A 555 14.71 2.94 19.49
CA LYS A 555 15.58 4.02 19.97
C LYS A 555 16.37 4.64 18.81
N ASP A 556 16.91 3.78 17.93
CA ASP A 556 17.75 4.15 16.78
C ASP A 556 18.73 5.31 17.10
N PRO A 557 19.52 5.20 18.18
CA PRO A 557 20.34 6.30 18.64
C PRO A 557 21.46 6.55 17.65
N VAL A 558 21.57 7.78 17.16
CA VAL A 558 22.71 8.21 16.34
C VAL A 558 23.72 8.91 17.25
N PRO A 559 24.91 8.33 17.49
CA PRO A 559 25.95 8.99 18.27
C PRO A 559 26.31 10.36 17.68
N PRO A 560 26.27 11.45 18.47
CA PRO A 560 26.60 12.79 17.99
C PRO A 560 28.00 12.91 17.38
N GLU A 561 28.94 12.08 17.85
CA GLU A 561 30.32 12.03 17.35
C GLU A 561 30.36 11.60 15.88
N LEU A 562 29.46 10.69 15.46
CA LEU A 562 29.36 10.27 14.06
C LEU A 562 28.86 11.41 13.18
N ILE A 563 27.88 12.19 13.66
CA ILE A 563 27.39 13.37 12.92
C ILE A 563 28.49 14.42 12.77
N TYR A 564 29.25 14.69 13.83
CA TYR A 564 30.37 15.63 13.78
C TYR A 564 31.46 15.17 12.80
N LEU A 565 31.77 13.88 12.78
CA LEU A 565 32.70 13.28 11.82
C LEU A 565 32.19 13.47 10.38
N LEU A 566 30.91 13.21 10.11
CA LEU A 566 30.32 13.37 8.78
C LEU A 566 30.36 14.81 8.27
N LYS A 567 30.20 15.80 9.16
CA LYS A 567 30.37 17.23 8.84
C LYS A 567 31.80 17.61 8.45
N LYS A 568 32.80 16.81 8.76
CA LYS A 568 34.19 17.03 8.34
C LYS A 568 34.55 16.33 7.03
N SER A 569 33.61 15.67 6.37
CA SER A 569 33.89 14.94 5.14
C SER A 569 34.45 15.85 4.04
N GLU A 570 35.46 15.37 3.34
CA GLU A 570 36.00 16.02 2.13
C GLU A 570 35.11 15.81 0.90
N ASN A 571 34.13 14.90 0.97
CA ASN A 571 33.17 14.72 -0.12
C ASN A 571 32.11 15.84 -0.07
N PRO A 572 31.99 16.69 -1.11
CA PRO A 572 31.09 17.84 -1.11
C PRO A 572 29.63 17.47 -0.89
N LEU A 573 29.16 16.38 -1.51
CA LEU A 573 27.79 15.89 -1.33
C LEU A 573 27.60 15.41 0.10
N LEU A 574 28.51 14.60 0.64
CA LEU A 574 28.39 14.11 2.02
C LEU A 574 28.39 15.26 3.03
N HIS A 575 29.23 16.29 2.82
CA HIS A 575 29.20 17.50 3.63
C HIS A 575 27.85 18.22 3.54
N GLN A 576 27.29 18.39 2.33
CA GLN A 576 25.98 19.00 2.10
C GLN A 576 24.86 18.24 2.85
N LEU A 577 24.87 16.90 2.82
CA LEU A 577 23.86 16.07 3.49
C LEU A 577 23.78 16.32 5.01
N PHE A 578 24.85 16.83 5.63
CA PHE A 578 24.95 17.01 7.08
C PHE A 578 25.22 18.46 7.53
N ALA A 579 25.33 19.43 6.61
CA ALA A 579 25.65 20.82 6.91
C ALA A 579 24.61 21.47 7.84
N ASP A 580 23.33 21.43 7.48
CA ASP A 580 22.22 22.11 8.17
C ASP A 580 21.70 21.38 9.42
N ARG A 581 22.22 20.19 9.72
CA ARG A 581 21.84 19.47 10.94
C ARG A 581 22.65 19.98 12.11
N ASP A 582 22.13 20.95 12.84
CA ASP A 582 22.66 21.21 14.18
C ASP A 582 22.69 19.88 14.95
N PRO A 583 23.81 19.55 15.63
CA PRO A 583 23.85 18.37 16.47
C PRO A 583 22.71 18.52 17.47
N VAL A 584 21.73 17.62 17.40
CA VAL A 584 20.59 17.54 18.32
C VAL A 584 21.10 17.79 19.74
N GLY A 585 20.95 19.00 20.28
CA GLY A 585 21.86 19.34 21.38
C GLY A 585 21.79 20.71 22.04
N GLN A 586 21.68 21.84 21.33
CA GLN A 586 21.79 23.16 21.98
C GLN A 586 20.53 24.00 21.75
N GLY A 587 19.54 23.83 22.62
CA GLY A 587 18.31 24.60 22.59
C GLY A 587 17.33 24.09 23.66
N THR A 588 17.06 24.95 24.65
CA THR A 588 15.99 24.93 25.68
C THR A 588 15.86 23.74 26.65
N ARG A 589 15.86 24.07 27.95
CA ARG A 589 15.69 23.22 29.13
C ARG A 589 14.23 22.75 29.32
N GLY A 590 13.77 21.84 28.47
CA GLY A 590 12.63 20.95 28.75
C GLY A 590 13.10 19.49 28.71
N LEU A 591 12.38 18.55 29.33
CA LEU A 591 12.61 17.12 29.09
C LEU A 591 12.51 16.88 27.57
N LYS A 592 13.66 16.75 26.90
CA LYS A 592 13.72 16.52 25.45
C LYS A 592 13.14 15.15 25.19
N GLN A 593 11.94 15.12 24.62
CA GLN A 593 11.25 13.90 24.23
C GLN A 593 12.13 13.15 23.22
N VAL A 594 12.62 11.96 23.57
CA VAL A 594 13.36 11.10 22.64
C VAL A 594 12.38 10.70 21.54
N VAL A 595 12.56 11.25 20.33
CA VAL A 595 11.69 10.94 19.20
C VAL A 595 12.11 9.58 18.63
N THR A 596 11.35 8.55 18.99
CA THR A 596 11.57 7.16 18.55
C THR A 596 11.20 6.93 17.08
N VAL A 597 11.68 5.84 16.48
CA VAL A 597 11.35 5.46 15.09
C VAL A 597 9.84 5.32 14.90
N VAL A 598 9.18 4.61 15.82
CA VAL A 598 7.73 4.40 15.79
C VAL A 598 6.98 5.72 15.91
N SER A 599 7.45 6.67 16.73
CA SER A 599 6.81 7.99 16.85
C SER A 599 6.92 8.78 15.55
N LYS A 600 8.10 8.80 14.91
CA LYS A 600 8.28 9.45 13.59
C LYS A 600 7.37 8.84 12.55
N PHE A 601 7.30 7.51 12.55
CA PHE A 601 6.51 6.75 11.60
C PHE A 601 5.00 7.00 11.79
N LYS A 602 4.50 6.92 13.03
CA LYS A 602 3.10 7.25 13.36
C LYS A 602 2.74 8.66 12.89
N ASN A 603 3.55 9.67 13.22
CA ASN A 603 3.30 11.05 12.80
C ASN A 603 3.28 11.21 11.27
N SER A 604 4.20 10.53 10.57
CA SER A 604 4.29 10.56 9.11
C SER A 604 3.07 9.91 8.45
N LEU A 605 2.62 8.77 8.99
CA LEU A 605 1.41 8.10 8.53
C LEU A 605 0.15 8.91 8.84
N GLU A 606 0.06 9.54 10.01
CA GLU A 606 -1.04 10.45 10.35
C GLU A 606 -1.13 11.63 9.36
N SER A 607 0.01 12.16 8.92
CA SER A 607 0.06 13.19 7.87
C SER A 607 -0.52 12.68 6.55
N LEU A 608 -0.13 11.48 6.12
CA LEU A 608 -0.71 10.84 4.93
C LEU A 608 -2.21 10.62 5.09
N MET A 609 -2.65 10.12 6.24
CA MET A 609 -4.07 9.89 6.51
C MET A 609 -4.85 11.21 6.45
N LYS A 610 -4.34 12.32 6.98
CA LYS A 610 -5.00 13.63 6.86
C LYS A 610 -5.21 14.04 5.40
N ILE A 611 -4.22 13.80 4.54
CA ILE A 611 -4.35 14.05 3.10
C ILE A 611 -5.47 13.18 2.53
N LEU A 612 -5.48 11.87 2.80
CA LEU A 612 -6.49 10.95 2.27
C LEU A 612 -7.91 11.33 2.68
N HIS A 613 -8.14 11.67 3.97
CA HIS A 613 -9.45 12.11 4.45
C HIS A 613 -9.93 13.43 3.81
N SER A 614 -9.02 14.26 3.30
CA SER A 614 -9.34 15.51 2.59
C SER A 614 -9.60 15.33 1.09
N THR A 615 -9.49 14.10 0.58
CA THR A 615 -9.66 13.78 -0.84
C THR A 615 -10.81 12.80 -1.05
N THR A 616 -11.32 12.72 -2.28
CA THR A 616 -12.18 11.59 -2.69
C THR A 616 -11.29 10.39 -3.06
N PRO A 617 -11.36 9.28 -2.30
CA PRO A 617 -10.53 8.12 -2.59
C PRO A 617 -11.14 7.26 -3.70
N HIS A 618 -10.26 6.53 -4.40
CA HIS A 618 -10.58 5.51 -5.39
C HIS A 618 -9.66 4.32 -5.17
N TYR A 619 -10.22 3.14 -4.89
CA TYR A 619 -9.43 1.97 -4.51
C TYR A 619 -9.28 0.97 -5.66
N THR A 620 -8.03 0.58 -5.93
CA THR A 620 -7.69 -0.58 -6.76
C THR A 620 -7.07 -1.66 -5.88
N ARG A 621 -7.67 -2.86 -5.91
CA ARG A 621 -7.26 -4.04 -5.15
C ARG A 621 -6.48 -4.98 -6.07
N CYS A 622 -5.16 -4.94 -5.97
CA CYS A 622 -4.26 -5.82 -6.69
C CYS A 622 -4.19 -7.18 -6.00
N ILE A 623 -4.36 -8.26 -6.77
CA ILE A 623 -4.40 -9.65 -6.29
C ILE A 623 -3.28 -10.43 -6.96
N LYS A 624 -2.50 -11.15 -6.15
CA LYS A 624 -1.46 -12.05 -6.62
C LYS A 624 -2.08 -13.43 -6.89
N PRO A 625 -2.11 -13.93 -8.14
CA PRO A 625 -2.79 -15.19 -8.44
C PRO A 625 -2.02 -16.44 -7.99
N ASN A 626 -0.71 -16.33 -7.76
CA ASN A 626 0.12 -17.40 -7.23
C ASN A 626 1.41 -16.86 -6.60
N THR A 627 1.92 -17.59 -5.61
CA THR A 627 3.15 -17.28 -4.87
C THR A 627 4.43 -17.53 -5.68
N ASP A 628 4.36 -18.39 -6.70
CA ASP A 628 5.51 -18.79 -7.53
C ASP A 628 5.87 -17.74 -8.60
N CYS A 629 5.11 -16.65 -8.68
CA CYS A 629 5.24 -15.59 -9.68
C CYS A 629 5.22 -16.10 -11.13
N ARG A 630 4.46 -17.17 -11.39
CA ARG A 630 4.35 -17.78 -12.72
C ARG A 630 3.15 -17.23 -13.50
N PRO A 631 3.32 -16.93 -14.80
CA PRO A 631 2.21 -16.52 -15.65
C PRO A 631 1.17 -17.64 -15.79
N LEU A 632 -0.08 -17.25 -16.02
CA LEU A 632 -1.21 -18.17 -16.30
C LEU A 632 -1.50 -19.21 -15.20
N THR A 633 -0.93 -19.04 -14.00
CA THR A 633 -1.12 -19.93 -12.86
C THR A 633 -2.03 -19.25 -11.84
N PHE A 634 -3.07 -19.95 -11.38
CA PHE A 634 -4.05 -19.43 -10.43
C PHE A 634 -4.25 -20.43 -9.29
N LYS A 635 -3.73 -20.10 -8.09
CA LYS A 635 -3.90 -20.90 -6.86
C LYS A 635 -5.13 -20.39 -6.12
N LYS A 636 -6.16 -21.22 -6.00
CA LYS A 636 -7.47 -20.83 -5.46
C LYS A 636 -7.40 -20.39 -4.02
N GLU A 637 -6.61 -21.12 -3.24
CA GLU A 637 -6.41 -20.94 -1.80
C GLU A 637 -5.71 -19.60 -1.51
N GLU A 638 -4.74 -19.21 -2.33
CA GLU A 638 -4.05 -17.92 -2.18
C GLU A 638 -4.95 -16.73 -2.52
N VAL A 639 -5.74 -16.88 -3.60
CA VAL A 639 -6.62 -15.79 -4.05
C VAL A 639 -7.80 -15.61 -3.09
N ILE A 640 -8.40 -16.69 -2.59
CA ILE A 640 -9.54 -16.57 -1.67
C ILE A 640 -9.13 -15.87 -0.36
N MET A 641 -7.95 -16.18 0.20
CA MET A 641 -7.43 -15.50 1.38
C MET A 641 -7.26 -13.99 1.15
N GLN A 642 -6.78 -13.58 -0.03
CA GLN A 642 -6.65 -12.16 -0.37
C GLN A 642 -8.03 -11.48 -0.56
N LEU A 643 -9.01 -12.17 -1.15
CA LEU A 643 -10.36 -11.63 -1.32
C LEU A 643 -11.06 -11.38 0.02
N GLU A 644 -10.89 -12.31 0.96
CA GLU A 644 -11.40 -12.20 2.34
C GLU A 644 -10.69 -11.07 3.09
N ALA A 645 -9.34 -11.05 3.07
CA ALA A 645 -8.57 -9.99 3.69
C ALA A 645 -8.93 -8.59 3.16
N CYS A 646 -9.09 -8.44 1.84
CA CYS A 646 -9.43 -7.15 1.26
C CYS A 646 -10.89 -6.72 1.48
N GLY A 647 -11.74 -7.59 2.03
CA GLY A 647 -13.18 -7.34 2.21
C GLY A 647 -13.94 -7.17 0.89
N ILE A 648 -13.52 -7.88 -0.17
CA ILE A 648 -14.07 -7.70 -1.52
C ILE A 648 -15.54 -8.10 -1.57
N VAL A 649 -15.91 -9.19 -0.90
CA VAL A 649 -17.27 -9.74 -0.94
C VAL A 649 -18.25 -8.79 -0.25
N GLU A 650 -17.89 -8.27 0.92
CA GLU A 650 -18.63 -7.28 1.69
C GLU A 650 -18.81 -5.99 0.87
N THR A 651 -17.74 -5.55 0.20
CA THR A 651 -17.76 -4.38 -0.69
C THR A 651 -18.75 -4.58 -1.83
N ILE A 652 -18.76 -5.76 -2.45
CA ILE A 652 -19.72 -6.10 -3.53
C ILE A 652 -21.15 -6.08 -2.99
N HIS A 653 -21.40 -6.66 -1.82
CA HIS A 653 -22.75 -6.66 -1.22
C HIS A 653 -23.27 -5.25 -0.95
N ILE A 654 -22.46 -4.37 -0.35
CA ILE A 654 -22.83 -2.99 -0.08
C ILE A 654 -23.01 -2.21 -1.40
N SER A 655 -22.14 -2.45 -2.38
CA SER A 655 -22.21 -1.79 -3.70
C SER A 655 -23.40 -2.25 -4.55
N ALA A 656 -23.78 -3.52 -4.51
CA ALA A 656 -24.96 -4.04 -5.20
C ALA A 656 -26.27 -3.42 -4.66
N ALA A 657 -26.23 -2.88 -3.44
CA ALA A 657 -27.29 -2.01 -2.93
C ALA A 657 -27.19 -0.56 -3.43
N VAL A 658 -25.97 0.01 -3.52
CA VAL A 658 -25.72 1.34 -4.12
C VAL A 658 -26.38 1.42 -5.49
N VAL A 659 -26.17 0.43 -6.38
CA VAL A 659 -26.69 0.47 -7.77
C VAL A 659 -28.21 0.62 -7.79
N ARG A 660 -28.92 0.01 -6.84
CA ARG A 660 -30.38 0.13 -6.71
C ARG A 660 -30.79 1.55 -6.28
N SER A 661 -30.04 2.20 -5.39
CA SER A 661 -30.26 3.60 -4.98
C SER A 661 -29.79 4.62 -6.02
N TRP A 662 -28.63 4.42 -6.65
CA TRP A 662 -28.07 5.31 -7.67
C TRP A 662 -28.89 5.33 -8.96
N LEU A 663 -29.48 4.20 -9.38
CA LEU A 663 -30.46 4.19 -10.48
C LEU A 663 -31.65 5.11 -10.17
N VAL A 664 -32.10 5.15 -8.91
CA VAL A 664 -33.13 6.08 -8.44
C VAL A 664 -32.59 7.52 -8.45
N ARG A 665 -31.37 7.80 -7.95
CA ARG A 665 -30.77 9.14 -7.97
C ARG A 665 -30.54 9.68 -9.40
N ARG A 666 -30.06 8.85 -10.34
CA ARG A 666 -29.84 9.20 -11.75
C ARG A 666 -31.17 9.41 -12.45
N ALA A 667 -32.19 8.59 -12.17
CA ALA A 667 -33.54 8.87 -12.62
C ALA A 667 -33.99 10.24 -12.09
N VAL A 668 -33.94 10.49 -10.77
CA VAL A 668 -34.37 11.75 -10.15
C VAL A 668 -33.64 12.96 -10.73
N ARG A 669 -32.31 12.93 -10.91
CA ARG A 669 -31.55 14.04 -11.55
C ARG A 669 -31.90 14.21 -13.04
N ARG A 670 -32.23 13.13 -13.75
CA ARG A 670 -32.69 13.17 -15.14
C ARG A 670 -34.11 13.77 -15.21
N TRP A 671 -35.00 13.38 -14.30
CA TRP A 671 -36.33 13.98 -14.11
C TRP A 671 -36.24 15.45 -13.70
N HIS A 672 -35.29 15.84 -12.83
CA HIS A 672 -35.09 17.22 -12.41
C HIS A 672 -34.55 18.09 -13.55
N ARG A 673 -33.58 17.59 -14.33
CA ARG A 673 -33.09 18.27 -15.54
C ARG A 673 -34.17 18.38 -16.61
N ALA A 674 -34.95 17.32 -16.85
CA ALA A 674 -36.10 17.34 -17.74
C ALA A 674 -37.16 18.35 -17.25
N ALA A 675 -37.42 18.41 -15.94
CA ALA A 675 -38.34 19.37 -15.33
C ALA A 675 -37.86 20.81 -15.49
N ILE A 676 -36.55 21.10 -15.37
CA ILE A 676 -35.98 22.43 -15.63
C ILE A 676 -36.11 22.81 -17.10
N VAL A 677 -35.87 21.88 -18.03
CA VAL A 677 -36.04 22.12 -19.48
C VAL A 677 -37.51 22.39 -19.80
N LEU A 678 -38.44 21.58 -19.26
CA LEU A 678 -39.88 21.77 -19.40
C LEU A 678 -40.32 23.12 -18.80
N GLN A 679 -39.83 23.49 -17.61
CA GLN A 679 -40.12 24.79 -16.99
C GLN A 679 -39.60 25.96 -17.82
N ARG A 680 -38.40 25.85 -18.42
CA ARG A 680 -37.83 26.91 -19.28
C ARG A 680 -38.60 27.05 -20.59
N SER A 681 -38.92 25.94 -21.24
CA SER A 681 -39.74 25.91 -22.46
C SER A 681 -41.15 26.44 -22.19
N TRP A 682 -41.74 26.11 -21.04
CA TRP A 682 -43.03 26.61 -20.61
C TRP A 682 -43.02 28.11 -20.29
N ARG A 683 -41.98 28.62 -19.63
CA ARG A 683 -41.81 30.07 -19.41
C ARG A 683 -41.70 30.84 -20.73
N LYS A 684 -40.95 30.31 -21.70
CA LYS A 684 -40.86 30.89 -23.05
C LYS A 684 -42.22 30.88 -23.76
N TRP A 685 -42.96 29.77 -23.69
CA TRP A 685 -44.30 29.66 -24.25
C TRP A 685 -45.34 30.57 -23.57
N ARG A 686 -45.24 30.77 -22.25
CA ARG A 686 -46.10 31.68 -21.48
C ARG A 686 -45.87 33.15 -21.89
N VAL A 687 -44.63 33.55 -22.16
CA VAL A 687 -44.29 34.91 -22.61
C VAL A 687 -44.75 35.16 -24.05
N SER A 688 -44.93 34.11 -24.88
CA SER A 688 -45.41 34.24 -26.25
C SER A 688 -46.93 34.26 -26.42
N ARG A 689 -47.73 34.24 -25.34
CA ARG A 689 -49.20 34.38 -25.42
C ARG A 689 -49.66 35.73 -24.86
N SER A 690 -50.55 36.39 -25.59
CA SER A 690 -51.30 37.57 -25.14
C SER A 690 -52.23 37.24 -23.96
N PRO A 691 -52.54 38.19 -23.07
CA PRO A 691 -53.21 37.94 -21.80
C PRO A 691 -54.70 37.62 -22.02
N GLY A 692 -55.00 36.33 -22.25
CA GLY A 692 -56.34 35.74 -22.24
C GLY A 692 -56.41 34.65 -21.18
N SER A 693 -57.46 34.67 -20.37
CA SER A 693 -57.63 33.91 -19.12
C SER A 693 -57.37 32.41 -19.24
N THR A 694 -56.33 31.92 -18.58
CA THR A 694 -56.27 30.50 -18.17
C THR A 694 -55.56 30.44 -16.82
N LYS A 695 -56.33 30.27 -15.74
CA LYS A 695 -55.80 30.08 -14.39
C LYS A 695 -55.45 28.59 -14.22
N LEU A 696 -54.19 28.29 -13.96
CA LEU A 696 -53.69 26.95 -13.65
C LEU A 696 -53.83 26.71 -12.14
N HIS A 697 -54.53 25.67 -11.70
CA HIS A 697 -54.62 25.29 -10.28
C HIS A 697 -53.41 24.43 -9.87
N TYR A 698 -52.64 24.90 -8.88
CA TYR A 698 -51.36 24.30 -8.44
C TYR A 698 -51.49 23.23 -7.34
N GLN A 699 -52.69 22.67 -7.08
CA GLN A 699 -52.94 21.90 -5.86
C GLN A 699 -53.06 20.37 -6.01
N ARG A 700 -52.95 19.79 -7.21
CA ARG A 700 -52.96 18.32 -7.35
C ARG A 700 -51.81 17.84 -8.23
N SER A 701 -50.93 17.05 -7.62
CA SER A 701 -49.95 16.25 -8.37
C SER A 701 -50.73 15.29 -9.29
N PRO A 702 -50.38 15.18 -10.58
CA PRO A 702 -51.02 14.25 -11.51
C PRO A 702 -50.96 12.79 -11.04
N LEU A 703 -49.93 12.45 -10.25
CA LEU A 703 -49.77 11.12 -9.64
C LEU A 703 -50.78 10.88 -8.52
N LEU A 704 -51.13 11.92 -7.75
CA LEU A 704 -52.11 11.81 -6.65
C LEU A 704 -53.54 11.64 -7.17
N TYR A 705 -53.86 12.20 -8.35
CA TYR A 705 -55.18 12.06 -8.97
C TYR A 705 -55.39 10.65 -9.56
N ALA A 706 -54.33 10.06 -10.15
CA ALA A 706 -54.37 8.70 -10.66
C ALA A 706 -54.52 7.64 -9.54
N ASP A 707 -53.91 7.86 -8.37
CA ASP A 707 -54.06 6.97 -7.21
C ASP A 707 -55.44 7.05 -6.55
N LEU A 708 -56.10 8.22 -6.58
CA LEU A 708 -57.39 8.40 -5.93
C LEU A 708 -58.56 7.81 -6.73
N HIS A 709 -58.47 7.70 -8.06
CA HIS A 709 -59.60 7.32 -8.94
C HIS A 709 -59.19 6.23 -9.96
N PRO A 710 -58.97 4.98 -9.54
CA PRO A 710 -58.43 3.91 -10.40
C PRO A 710 -59.41 3.36 -11.45
N ASP A 711 -60.71 3.63 -11.35
CA ASP A 711 -61.75 2.90 -12.10
C ASP A 711 -62.43 3.68 -13.26
N HIS A 712 -61.90 4.81 -13.71
CA HIS A 712 -62.47 5.46 -14.89
C HIS A 712 -62.11 4.72 -16.18
N LYS A 713 -63.08 3.95 -16.68
CA LYS A 713 -63.06 3.30 -18.00
C LYS A 713 -62.76 4.31 -19.10
N ARG A 714 -61.92 3.84 -20.02
CA ARG A 714 -61.58 4.45 -21.32
C ARG A 714 -62.85 4.96 -22.00
N ASP A 715 -62.88 6.26 -22.26
CA ASP A 715 -63.11 6.84 -23.58
C ASP A 715 -62.93 8.36 -23.49
N GLY A 716 -61.86 8.88 -24.10
CA GLY A 716 -61.73 10.33 -24.38
C GLY A 716 -60.47 11.08 -23.93
N VAL A 717 -59.53 10.48 -23.18
CA VAL A 717 -58.30 11.19 -22.75
C VAL A 717 -57.08 10.66 -23.49
N THR A 718 -56.53 11.47 -24.40
CA THR A 718 -55.36 11.09 -25.25
C THR A 718 -54.09 11.88 -24.96
N GLY A 719 -53.98 12.56 -23.80
CA GLY A 719 -52.71 13.17 -23.39
C GLY A 719 -52.69 13.86 -22.03
N LEU A 720 -51.49 13.93 -21.43
CA LEU A 720 -51.19 14.51 -20.11
C LEU A 720 -51.66 15.99 -19.95
N ASN A 721 -51.85 16.70 -21.06
CA ASN A 721 -52.23 18.11 -21.09
C ASN A 721 -53.71 18.36 -20.75
N GLN A 722 -54.58 17.35 -20.88
CA GLN A 722 -56.02 17.51 -20.62
C GLN A 722 -56.38 17.40 -19.13
N ILE A 723 -55.50 16.82 -18.30
CA ILE A 723 -55.73 16.66 -16.85
C ILE A 723 -55.55 18.01 -16.10
N LEU A 724 -54.91 19.01 -16.72
CA LEU A 724 -54.56 20.28 -16.08
C LEU A 724 -55.40 21.48 -16.53
N LEU A 725 -56.38 21.28 -17.41
CA LEU A 725 -57.20 22.35 -17.98
C LEU A 725 -58.65 21.88 -18.14
N GLU A 726 -59.56 22.39 -17.31
CA GLU A 726 -60.97 22.45 -17.68
C GLU A 726 -61.18 23.67 -18.60
N SER A 727 -61.85 23.45 -19.72
CA SER A 727 -62.48 24.53 -20.48
C SER A 727 -63.71 25.01 -19.70
N THR A 728 -63.76 26.29 -19.36
CA THR A 728 -65.02 26.96 -19.02
C THR A 728 -65.96 26.97 -20.21
#